data_AF-A0A378ISM1-F1
#
_entry.id   AF-A0A378ISM1-F1
#
_cell.length_a   1.000
_cell.length_b   1.000
_cell.length_c   1.000
_cell.angle_alpha   90.00
_cell.angle_beta   90.00
_cell.angle_gamma   90.00
#
_symmetry.space_group_name_H-M   'P 1'
#
loop_
_entity.id
_entity.type
_entity.pdbx_description
1 polymer ?
#
loop_
_entity_poly.entity_id
_entity_poly.type
_entity_poly.pdbx_seq_one_letter_code
_entity_poly.pdbx_strand_id
1 'polypeptide(L)'
;MPRTRVKKGGLHISATDKRVERVFPGVRGSLSQSITVDNGKGPVELKKGTRVIIQPLNLDVPNEEPRFKITCFSDNTASADKSLPESQRDIVRGGTYTYTTTDSTSCFRFDEHYERSVESLFPDPGSPSLSEINQGQIPDCFLLASIQAILNQPNGAAFLRGMMVQNNDGTTTVRLFNPKTLEPVYKRITTAVIHDQSGALSGHKALWVHVLESAYATMQTRHDGEVDASISSVFNEGGFSATATKILTGINTRSEKVGKKVEQPWNIPQFIEADNLEFIKSTIKTGFNKAVYLLCNMDKVVDMYKDSPSSPALDALRTEFAMTIPDEEMTDSLTAYKEYKDYLLFYFDNKAECDKIFASKDTEPTKLLKLIDLIGSTHPDAQQFIKHCFNYIDVPVETNVVRGERDPFSGYYQVDQIQQFRAIEKALADGCLVTASTPSKFDEAVPGLRNRHAYTILKVVTREEIVVNAKGEQSARPVCYVQMRNPWGSTGRVYQQKEGGFEALESREAGIFEIELVDFNRYYSSIQISDSANKRFAYDEKMQKLYKEVELAVADLRVDAGASLSELQDFDIQHKLCVKKLIDLELTHLHAVDEKLSKALDDIFAEKYDGELEEMAVKGLIKDVPMDFYTGDPEKRDAHLYALLKLRWAMKQEPPDVALQEKLQAQVIDAANSYDFWKDLSAKKLKQEIIVNKYARHCVDELDAFNALYERVDVKLKEITDFKQSDLVFFTSNFVLLQEQVLRITSMKAALKNLGYAISDEELSDMHNKLKKITDKLIACEAIKEVMDELQGSIEAVRQKAAFAHERGMLTEEECQSIEKATALVLANPQNTQAINQLASTLLESEQQPRKEIGEELTTIGMLAEKLVNLWSKLKTFFQQAATFLFFNNQQYETGPRPSDSLEEDPPEIGSGPN
;
A
#
# COMPACT_ATOMS: atom_id res chain seq x y z
N MET A 1 26.26 16.08 -7.51
CA MET A 1 25.61 15.60 -6.27
C MET A 1 24.11 15.54 -6.48
N PRO A 2 23.43 14.42 -6.17
CA PRO A 2 22.01 14.50 -5.81
C PRO A 2 21.71 13.60 -4.58
N ARG A 3 21.36 14.09 -3.38
CA ARG A 3 20.14 14.79 -2.91
C ARG A 3 18.83 14.04 -3.17
N THR A 4 18.65 13.06 -2.30
CA THR A 4 17.45 12.35 -1.89
C THR A 4 16.24 13.22 -1.58
N ARG A 5 15.05 12.64 -1.80
CA ARG A 5 13.83 12.89 -1.00
C ARG A 5 12.76 11.87 -1.34
N VAL A 6 12.22 11.23 -0.30
CA VAL A 6 11.27 10.10 -0.34
C VAL A 6 10.00 10.35 0.51
N LYS A 7 8.85 9.78 0.11
CA LYS A 7 7.51 9.87 0.76
C LYS A 7 7.05 8.56 1.42
N LYS A 8 5.92 8.65 2.14
CA LYS A 8 5.45 7.71 3.16
C LYS A 8 4.11 7.05 2.86
N GLY A 9 3.91 5.88 3.47
CA GLY A 9 2.61 5.27 3.79
C GLY A 9 2.54 3.77 3.45
N GLY A 10 2.84 3.41 2.21
CA GLY A 10 3.31 2.08 1.82
C GLY A 10 4.83 2.11 1.76
N LEU A 11 5.53 0.97 1.85
CA LEU A 11 6.98 1.03 1.73
C LEU A 11 7.39 1.50 0.33
N HIS A 12 7.79 2.75 0.26
CA HIS A 12 8.60 3.32 -0.82
C HIS A 12 9.51 4.34 -0.17
N ILE A 13 10.35 3.91 0.80
CA ILE A 13 11.41 4.73 1.41
C ILE A 13 12.75 4.40 0.74
N SER A 14 13.39 5.38 0.09
CA SER A 14 14.69 5.22 -0.55
C SER A 14 15.74 4.93 0.51
N ALA A 15 16.65 4.03 0.13
CA ALA A 15 17.89 3.70 0.82
C ALA A 15 18.64 4.90 1.45
N THR A 16 18.50 6.09 0.88
CA THR A 16 19.30 7.29 1.21
C THR A 16 18.56 8.31 2.11
N ASP A 17 17.37 7.98 2.62
CA ASP A 17 16.65 8.79 3.63
C ASP A 17 17.37 8.73 4.98
N LYS A 18 17.67 9.89 5.56
CA LYS A 18 18.41 10.02 6.85
C LYS A 18 17.69 9.39 8.05
N ARG A 19 16.38 9.12 7.95
CA ARG A 19 15.58 8.48 9.00
C ARG A 19 15.61 6.96 8.92
N VAL A 20 16.10 6.41 7.82
CA VAL A 20 16.30 4.97 7.67
C VAL A 20 17.65 4.65 8.26
N GLU A 21 17.61 4.04 9.44
CA GLU A 21 18.83 3.59 10.10
C GLU A 21 19.41 2.42 9.29
N ARG A 22 20.61 2.62 8.75
CA ARG A 22 21.39 1.53 8.17
C ARG A 22 22.04 0.76 9.31
N VAL A 23 21.67 -0.51 9.44
CA VAL A 23 22.17 -1.38 10.50
C VAL A 23 22.87 -2.57 9.86
N PHE A 24 24.05 -2.92 10.40
CA PHE A 24 24.77 -4.13 10.02
C PHE A 24 24.63 -5.13 11.16
N PRO A 25 23.77 -6.16 11.03
CA PRO A 25 23.62 -7.15 12.07
C PRO A 25 24.95 -7.87 12.34
N GLY A 26 25.23 -8.16 13.61
CA GLY A 26 26.41 -8.88 14.03
C GLY A 26 26.33 -10.37 13.77
N VAL A 27 27.50 -11.00 13.68
CA VAL A 27 27.69 -12.44 13.44
C VAL A 27 28.63 -13.03 14.48
N ARG A 28 28.53 -14.34 14.74
CA ARG A 28 29.44 -15.02 15.66
C ARG A 28 30.83 -15.23 15.06
N GLY A 29 31.81 -15.15 15.94
CA GLY A 29 33.20 -15.42 15.66
C GLY A 29 34.05 -15.54 16.92
N SER A 30 35.34 -15.33 16.75
CA SER A 30 36.33 -15.30 17.83
C SER A 30 37.44 -14.31 17.55
N LEU A 31 38.16 -13.93 18.60
CA LEU A 31 39.35 -13.09 18.48
C LEU A 31 40.55 -13.89 17.97
N SER A 32 41.18 -13.44 16.88
CA SER A 32 42.41 -14.03 16.32
C SER A 32 43.68 -13.61 17.06
N GLN A 33 43.60 -12.53 17.84
CA GLN A 33 44.65 -11.98 18.71
C GLN A 33 44.04 -11.38 19.99
N SER A 34 44.85 -11.15 21.03
CA SER A 34 44.37 -10.43 22.21
C SER A 34 44.16 -8.95 21.86
N ILE A 35 43.07 -8.36 22.34
CA ILE A 35 42.76 -6.93 22.14
C ILE A 35 42.49 -6.26 23.48
N THR A 36 42.76 -4.97 23.57
CA THR A 36 42.39 -4.15 24.74
C THR A 36 41.16 -3.33 24.40
N VAL A 37 40.13 -3.41 25.24
CA VAL A 37 38.86 -2.66 25.11
C VAL A 37 38.61 -1.86 26.38
N ASP A 38 37.86 -0.76 26.28
CA ASP A 38 37.46 0.01 27.46
C ASP A 38 36.06 -0.42 27.93
N ASN A 39 35.91 -0.63 29.24
CA ASN A 39 34.63 -0.96 29.88
C ASN A 39 34.01 0.23 30.65
N GLY A 40 34.56 1.44 30.49
CA GLY A 40 34.17 2.66 31.20
C GLY A 40 34.76 2.77 32.61
N LYS A 41 35.49 1.75 33.08
CA LYS A 41 36.23 1.72 34.35
C LYS A 41 37.73 1.49 34.16
N GLY A 42 38.19 1.39 32.92
CA GLY A 42 39.58 1.15 32.55
C GLY A 42 39.73 0.07 31.47
N PRO A 43 40.97 -0.12 30.97
CA PRO A 43 41.25 -1.10 29.92
C PRO A 43 41.06 -2.53 30.43
N VAL A 44 40.38 -3.34 29.61
CA VAL A 44 40.18 -4.78 29.80
C VAL A 44 40.84 -5.50 28.62
N GLU A 45 41.71 -6.46 28.91
CA GLU A 45 42.29 -7.33 27.89
C GLU A 45 41.35 -8.50 27.60
N LEU A 46 40.89 -8.61 26.36
CA LEU A 46 40.19 -9.78 25.84
C LEU A 46 41.21 -10.69 25.14
N LYS A 47 41.32 -11.94 25.60
CA LYS A 47 42.35 -12.88 25.12
C LYS A 47 42.04 -13.41 23.73
N LYS A 48 43.09 -13.74 22.97
CA LYS A 48 42.97 -14.55 21.75
C LYS A 48 42.09 -15.80 22.00
N GLY A 49 41.20 -16.11 21.07
CA GLY A 49 40.26 -17.22 21.13
C GLY A 49 38.95 -16.91 21.85
N THR A 50 38.81 -15.74 22.48
CA THR A 50 37.53 -15.32 23.10
C THR A 50 36.43 -15.29 22.05
N ARG A 51 35.31 -15.96 22.33
CA ARG A 51 34.11 -16.01 21.49
C ARG A 51 33.36 -14.68 21.57
N VAL A 52 33.04 -14.12 20.40
CA VAL A 52 32.46 -12.78 20.30
C VAL A 52 31.43 -12.69 19.17
N ILE A 53 30.37 -11.93 19.39
CA ILE A 53 29.51 -11.42 18.33
C ILE A 53 30.15 -10.14 17.81
N ILE A 54 30.37 -10.06 16.51
CA ILE A 54 31.07 -8.97 15.84
C ILE A 54 30.04 -8.21 15.01
N GLN A 55 29.64 -7.03 15.49
CA GLN A 55 28.67 -6.16 14.82
C GLN A 55 29.40 -4.93 14.24
N PRO A 56 29.46 -4.76 12.91
CA PRO A 56 29.99 -3.54 12.32
C PRO A 56 29.08 -2.33 12.59
N LEU A 57 29.67 -1.14 12.79
CA LEU A 57 28.91 0.08 13.13
C LEU A 57 28.88 1.14 12.03
N ASN A 58 29.86 1.17 11.12
CA ASN A 58 30.03 2.24 10.14
C ASN A 58 30.61 1.77 8.79
N LEU A 59 30.26 0.56 8.33
CA LEU A 59 30.74 0.04 7.04
C LEU A 59 30.30 0.87 5.82
N ASP A 60 29.28 1.71 5.98
CA ASP A 60 28.79 2.64 4.97
C ASP A 60 29.53 3.98 4.92
N VAL A 61 30.44 4.23 5.86
CA VAL A 61 31.23 5.46 5.92
C VAL A 61 32.72 5.12 5.76
N PRO A 62 33.18 4.81 4.54
CA PRO A 62 34.54 4.28 4.30
C PRO A 62 35.67 5.25 4.65
N ASN A 63 35.34 6.53 4.88
CA ASN A 63 36.28 7.57 5.30
C ASN A 63 36.48 7.63 6.83
N GLU A 64 35.67 6.92 7.61
CA GLU A 64 35.86 6.75 9.05
C GLU A 64 36.66 5.48 9.34
N GLU A 65 37.41 5.47 10.45
CA GLU A 65 38.02 4.23 10.92
C GLU A 65 36.92 3.19 11.23
N PRO A 66 37.10 1.92 10.80
CA PRO A 66 36.08 0.90 11.03
C PRO A 66 35.88 0.63 12.53
N ARG A 67 34.63 0.72 12.96
CA ARG A 67 34.20 0.50 14.33
C ARG A 67 33.31 -0.73 14.42
N PHE A 68 33.51 -1.49 15.49
CA PHE A 68 32.78 -2.71 15.77
C PHE A 68 32.23 -2.66 17.20
N LYS A 69 31.01 -3.14 17.38
CA LYS A 69 30.48 -3.55 18.68
C LYS A 69 30.75 -5.04 18.85
N ILE A 70 31.47 -5.37 19.91
CA ILE A 70 31.90 -6.73 20.23
C ILE A 70 31.18 -7.17 21.49
N THR A 71 30.37 -8.23 21.42
CA THR A 71 29.74 -8.84 22.60
C THR A 71 30.38 -10.20 22.87
N CYS A 72 31.05 -10.35 24.01
CA CYS A 72 31.57 -11.65 24.43
C CYS A 72 30.41 -12.63 24.68
N PHE A 73 30.60 -13.91 24.38
CA PHE A 73 29.62 -14.93 24.71
C PHE A 73 30.28 -16.28 25.02
N SER A 74 29.49 -17.20 25.56
CA SER A 74 29.82 -18.62 25.66
C SER A 74 28.61 -19.44 25.21
N ASP A 75 28.81 -20.68 24.78
CA ASP A 75 27.71 -21.54 24.32
C ASP A 75 26.86 -21.99 25.52
N ASN A 76 25.53 -21.93 25.40
CA ASN A 76 24.61 -22.35 26.47
C ASN A 76 24.30 -23.85 26.36
N THR A 77 25.23 -24.69 26.77
CA THR A 77 25.05 -26.16 26.70
C THR A 77 23.92 -26.69 27.58
N ALA A 78 23.43 -25.91 28.54
CA ALA A 78 22.33 -26.30 29.42
C ALA A 78 20.95 -26.17 28.76
N SER A 79 20.79 -25.28 27.77
CA SER A 79 19.53 -25.14 27.00
C SER A 79 19.46 -26.05 25.78
N ALA A 80 20.57 -26.67 25.39
CA ALA A 80 20.68 -27.51 24.21
C ALA A 80 19.81 -28.78 24.32
N ASP A 81 18.77 -28.87 23.50
CA ASP A 81 17.91 -30.04 23.33
C ASP A 81 18.17 -30.67 21.96
N LYS A 82 18.54 -31.96 21.92
CA LYS A 82 18.83 -32.67 20.67
C LYS A 82 17.62 -32.77 19.74
N SER A 83 16.41 -32.61 20.28
CA SER A 83 15.17 -32.59 19.50
C SER A 83 14.89 -31.23 18.86
N LEU A 84 15.61 -30.16 19.25
CA LEU A 84 15.48 -28.79 18.77
C LEU A 84 16.81 -28.29 18.18
N PRO A 85 17.00 -28.38 16.85
CA PRO A 85 18.22 -27.91 16.18
C PRO A 85 18.63 -26.48 16.54
N GLU A 86 17.64 -25.60 16.75
CA GLU A 86 17.85 -24.19 17.07
C GLU A 86 18.43 -23.94 18.46
N SER A 87 18.08 -24.76 19.45
CA SER A 87 18.55 -24.61 20.84
C SER A 87 20.05 -24.88 20.99
N GLN A 88 20.63 -25.60 20.05
CA GLN A 88 22.08 -25.89 20.01
C GLN A 88 22.92 -24.63 19.79
N ARG A 89 22.29 -23.52 19.37
CA ARG A 89 22.95 -22.26 19.05
C ARG A 89 22.72 -21.18 20.12
N ASP A 90 22.05 -21.50 21.21
CA ASP A 90 21.86 -20.58 22.35
C ASP A 90 23.20 -20.20 23.00
N ILE A 91 23.24 -19.00 23.57
CA ILE A 91 24.43 -18.39 24.14
C ILE A 91 24.15 -17.80 25.53
N VAL A 92 25.21 -17.77 26.34
CA VAL A 92 25.28 -16.92 27.54
C VAL A 92 26.08 -15.68 27.18
N ARG A 93 25.40 -14.52 27.15
CA ARG A 93 26.01 -13.22 26.81
C ARG A 93 26.88 -12.71 27.96
N GLY A 94 28.04 -12.16 27.61
CA GLY A 94 28.98 -11.50 28.50
C GLY A 94 29.04 -9.99 28.25
N GLY A 95 30.21 -9.39 28.52
CA GLY A 95 30.42 -7.95 28.32
C GLY A 95 30.37 -7.52 26.86
N THR A 96 29.85 -6.31 26.63
CA THR A 96 29.78 -5.67 25.31
C THR A 96 30.66 -4.43 25.28
N TYR A 97 31.43 -4.28 24.20
CA TYR A 97 32.46 -3.24 24.06
C TYR A 97 32.44 -2.63 22.65
N THR A 98 32.97 -1.42 22.50
CA THR A 98 33.29 -0.83 21.20
C THR A 98 34.77 -0.98 20.93
N TYR A 99 35.13 -1.38 19.71
CA TYR A 99 36.50 -1.59 19.28
C TYR A 99 36.71 -1.02 17.88
N THR A 100 37.86 -0.37 17.66
CA THR A 100 38.22 0.26 16.39
C THR A 100 39.45 -0.45 15.84
N THR A 101 39.41 -0.85 14.57
CA THR A 101 40.56 -1.43 13.88
C THR A 101 40.45 -1.23 12.39
N THR A 102 41.57 -0.92 11.72
CA THR A 102 41.67 -0.87 10.27
C THR A 102 41.95 -2.24 9.64
N ASP A 103 42.34 -3.23 10.45
CA ASP A 103 42.66 -4.60 10.03
C ASP A 103 41.76 -5.61 10.73
N SER A 104 40.49 -5.66 10.30
CA SER A 104 39.48 -6.53 10.90
C SER A 104 39.74 -8.01 10.63
N THR A 105 40.35 -8.37 9.50
CA THR A 105 40.63 -9.75 9.10
C THR A 105 41.76 -10.38 9.92
N SER A 106 42.74 -9.59 10.40
CA SER A 106 43.73 -10.08 11.36
C SER A 106 43.20 -10.14 12.79
N CYS A 107 42.20 -9.33 13.13
CA CYS A 107 41.61 -9.26 14.47
C CYS A 107 40.56 -10.35 14.73
N PHE A 108 39.73 -10.66 13.73
CA PHE A 108 38.56 -11.52 13.89
C PHE A 108 38.63 -12.77 13.03
N ARG A 109 38.17 -13.88 13.60
CA ARG A 109 37.81 -15.09 12.86
C ARG A 109 36.30 -15.24 12.91
N PHE A 110 35.66 -15.20 11.75
CA PHE A 110 34.21 -15.33 11.60
C PHE A 110 33.80 -16.80 11.50
N ASP A 111 32.78 -17.19 12.26
CA ASP A 111 32.16 -18.52 12.13
C ASP A 111 30.88 -18.45 11.29
N GLU A 112 30.26 -17.27 11.27
CA GLU A 112 29.07 -16.94 10.50
C GLU A 112 29.34 -15.72 9.61
N HIS A 113 28.62 -15.62 8.49
CA HIS A 113 28.67 -14.47 7.60
C HIS A 113 27.32 -14.26 6.90
N TYR A 114 27.08 -13.03 6.44
CA TYR A 114 25.96 -12.73 5.57
C TYR A 114 26.40 -12.85 4.11
N GLU A 115 25.86 -13.82 3.38
CA GLU A 115 26.06 -13.99 1.95
C GLU A 115 25.04 -13.13 1.19
N ARG A 116 25.53 -12.14 0.45
CA ARG A 116 24.68 -11.18 -0.28
C ARG A 116 23.96 -11.90 -1.42
N SER A 117 22.66 -11.64 -1.57
CA SER A 117 21.84 -12.13 -2.67
C SER A 117 21.32 -10.98 -3.54
N VAL A 118 21.19 -11.27 -4.84
CA VAL A 118 20.57 -10.39 -5.84
C VAL A 118 19.23 -10.95 -6.33
N GLU A 119 18.78 -12.08 -5.76
CA GLU A 119 17.50 -12.68 -6.10
C GLU A 119 16.34 -11.75 -5.71
N SER A 120 15.18 -11.94 -6.36
CA SER A 120 13.96 -11.23 -5.98
C SER A 120 13.56 -11.61 -4.56
N LEU A 121 13.16 -10.65 -3.74
CA LEU A 121 12.57 -10.93 -2.42
C LEU A 121 11.37 -11.88 -2.54
N PHE A 122 10.54 -11.67 -3.57
CA PHE A 122 9.33 -12.44 -3.85
C PHE A 122 9.47 -13.08 -5.24
N PRO A 123 9.86 -14.36 -5.33
CA PRO A 123 10.23 -14.98 -6.61
C PRO A 123 9.03 -15.23 -7.55
N ASP A 124 7.86 -15.55 -6.98
CA ASP A 124 6.67 -15.96 -7.75
C ASP A 124 5.45 -15.08 -7.45
N PRO A 125 4.44 -15.00 -8.35
CA PRO A 125 3.20 -14.28 -8.09
C PRO A 125 2.44 -14.74 -6.83
N GLY A 126 2.58 -16.03 -6.48
CA GLY A 126 2.01 -16.63 -5.27
C GLY A 126 2.82 -16.41 -3.99
N SER A 127 4.06 -15.92 -4.09
CA SER A 127 4.84 -15.42 -2.95
C SER A 127 4.21 -14.13 -2.41
N PRO A 128 4.33 -13.72 -1.15
CA PRO A 128 4.77 -14.53 -0.02
C PRO A 128 3.73 -15.60 0.32
N SER A 129 4.18 -16.80 0.65
CA SER A 129 3.32 -17.94 1.00
C SER A 129 3.82 -18.74 2.20
N LEU A 130 2.91 -19.51 2.82
CA LEU A 130 3.25 -20.34 3.97
C LEU A 130 4.32 -21.39 3.65
N SER A 131 4.45 -21.87 2.42
CA SER A 131 5.40 -22.93 2.04
C SER A 131 6.86 -22.45 1.95
N GLU A 132 7.06 -21.13 1.94
CA GLU A 132 8.38 -20.50 1.87
C GLU A 132 9.05 -20.37 3.25
N ILE A 133 8.28 -20.51 4.33
CA ILE A 133 8.76 -20.33 5.71
C ILE A 133 9.12 -21.68 6.33
N ASN A 134 10.39 -22.07 6.32
CA ASN A 134 10.87 -23.22 7.07
C ASN A 134 12.02 -22.81 7.99
N GLN A 135 11.75 -22.80 9.28
CA GLN A 135 12.77 -22.56 10.30
C GLN A 135 13.91 -23.57 10.14
N GLY A 136 15.14 -23.12 10.38
CA GLY A 136 16.30 -23.98 10.48
C GLY A 136 16.85 -23.97 11.90
N GLN A 137 18.09 -23.50 12.03
CA GLN A 137 18.85 -23.50 13.27
C GLN A 137 18.71 -22.19 14.06
N ILE A 138 17.86 -21.26 13.62
CA ILE A 138 17.60 -20.00 14.33
C ILE A 138 16.43 -20.21 15.31
N PRO A 139 16.54 -19.82 16.60
CA PRO A 139 15.48 -19.98 17.60
C PRO A 139 14.39 -18.90 17.52
N ASP A 140 13.79 -18.71 16.35
CA ASP A 140 12.86 -17.63 16.05
C ASP A 140 11.42 -18.10 15.74
N CYS A 141 11.04 -19.31 16.17
CA CYS A 141 9.71 -19.89 15.94
C CYS A 141 8.56 -18.93 16.27
N PHE A 142 8.69 -18.09 17.31
CA PHE A 142 7.71 -17.08 17.71
C PHE A 142 7.53 -15.96 16.67
N LEU A 143 8.62 -15.58 15.98
CA LEU A 143 8.60 -14.63 14.89
C LEU A 143 7.92 -15.25 13.66
N LEU A 144 8.37 -16.46 13.28
CA LEU A 144 7.86 -17.15 12.11
C LEU A 144 6.37 -17.53 12.25
N ALA A 145 5.93 -17.92 13.44
CA ALA A 145 4.51 -18.14 13.72
C ALA A 145 3.68 -16.86 13.57
N SER A 146 4.24 -15.71 13.99
CA SER A 146 3.58 -14.41 13.80
C SER A 146 3.50 -14.01 12.32
N ILE A 147 4.55 -14.26 11.53
CA ILE A 147 4.57 -14.02 10.08
C ILE A 147 3.52 -14.90 9.37
N GLN A 148 3.44 -16.17 9.76
CA GLN A 148 2.44 -17.10 9.22
C GLN A 148 1.02 -16.71 9.60
N ALA A 149 0.80 -16.20 10.83
CA ALA A 149 -0.51 -15.68 11.24
C ALA A 149 -0.93 -14.48 10.38
N ILE A 150 0.01 -13.61 10.01
CA ILE A 150 -0.23 -12.51 9.05
C ILE A 150 -0.65 -13.10 7.70
N LEU A 151 0.10 -14.05 7.15
CA LEU A 151 -0.20 -14.68 5.85
C LEU A 151 -1.55 -15.42 5.81
N ASN A 152 -2.06 -15.87 6.95
CA ASN A 152 -3.35 -16.53 7.04
C ASN A 152 -4.53 -15.55 6.83
N GLN A 153 -4.29 -14.23 6.89
CA GLN A 153 -5.31 -13.22 6.61
C GLN A 153 -5.41 -12.92 5.10
N PRO A 154 -6.61 -12.61 4.55
CA PRO A 154 -6.82 -12.36 3.12
C PRO A 154 -5.83 -11.34 2.51
N ASN A 155 -5.51 -10.29 3.25
CA ASN A 155 -4.63 -9.20 2.81
C ASN A 155 -3.20 -9.29 3.39
N GLY A 156 -2.88 -10.40 4.07
CA GLY A 156 -1.59 -10.58 4.74
C GLY A 156 -0.39 -10.60 3.80
N ALA A 157 -0.55 -11.23 2.62
CA ALA A 157 0.51 -11.28 1.62
C ALA A 157 0.84 -9.89 1.04
N ALA A 158 -0.18 -9.08 0.77
CA ALA A 158 0.00 -7.69 0.35
C ALA A 158 0.67 -6.87 1.46
N PHE A 159 0.22 -7.04 2.71
CA PHE A 159 0.82 -6.38 3.87
C PHE A 159 2.33 -6.69 4.01
N LEU A 160 2.74 -7.96 3.96
CA LEU A 160 4.15 -8.36 4.06
C LEU A 160 5.01 -7.83 2.91
N ARG A 161 4.49 -7.84 1.67
CA ARG A 161 5.15 -7.14 0.54
C ARG A 161 5.36 -5.66 0.85
N GLY A 162 4.34 -5.04 1.43
CA GLY A 162 4.33 -3.63 1.81
C GLY A 162 5.19 -3.31 3.02
N MET A 163 5.87 -4.29 3.59
CA MET A 163 6.88 -4.09 4.63
C MET A 163 8.30 -3.99 4.06
N MET A 164 8.56 -4.38 2.80
CA MET A 164 9.94 -4.53 2.29
C MET A 164 10.13 -3.91 0.89
N VAL A 165 11.21 -3.13 0.72
CA VAL A 165 11.65 -2.59 -0.58
C VAL A 165 13.09 -2.95 -0.80
N GLN A 166 13.33 -3.78 -1.82
CA GLN A 166 14.66 -4.09 -2.30
C GLN A 166 15.23 -2.87 -3.03
N ASN A 167 16.38 -2.38 -2.58
CA ASN A 167 17.06 -1.24 -3.19
C ASN A 167 18.08 -1.71 -4.24
N ASN A 168 18.38 -0.86 -5.21
CA ASN A 168 19.33 -1.15 -6.31
C ASN A 168 20.81 -1.24 -5.88
N ASP A 169 21.12 -1.09 -4.59
CA ASP A 169 22.47 -1.18 -4.04
C ASP A 169 22.71 -2.46 -3.21
N GLY A 170 21.80 -3.44 -3.30
CA GLY A 170 21.86 -4.72 -2.58
C GLY A 170 21.56 -4.62 -1.09
N THR A 171 20.79 -3.61 -0.70
CA THR A 171 20.17 -3.53 0.62
C THR A 171 18.67 -3.61 0.49
N THR A 172 17.98 -3.98 1.57
CA THR A 172 16.53 -3.92 1.66
C THR A 172 16.15 -3.00 2.81
N THR A 173 15.20 -2.10 2.55
CA THR A 173 14.54 -1.30 3.58
C THR A 173 13.33 -2.07 4.08
N VAL A 174 13.16 -2.16 5.40
CA VAL A 174 12.06 -2.88 6.05
C VAL A 174 11.33 -1.96 7.04
N ARG A 175 10.00 -1.92 6.98
CA ARG A 175 9.14 -1.30 8.01
C ARG A 175 8.83 -2.31 9.10
N LEU A 176 9.19 -1.94 10.31
CA LEU A 176 8.83 -2.60 11.55
C LEU A 176 8.12 -1.57 12.44
N PHE A 177 7.82 -1.94 13.67
CA PHE A 177 7.15 -1.08 14.64
C PHE A 177 7.85 -1.18 15.99
N ASN A 178 7.92 -0.05 16.70
CA ASN A 178 8.41 -0.05 18.07
C ASN A 178 7.38 -0.80 18.96
N PRO A 179 7.76 -1.86 19.69
CA PRO A 179 6.79 -2.66 20.45
C PRO A 179 6.18 -1.93 21.66
N LYS A 180 6.75 -0.78 22.07
CA LYS A 180 6.25 0.07 23.17
C LYS A 180 5.30 1.16 22.66
N THR A 181 5.69 1.89 21.61
CA THR A 181 4.89 3.01 21.07
C THR A 181 3.93 2.59 19.94
N LEU A 182 4.17 1.42 19.33
CA LEU A 182 3.49 0.91 18.13
C LEU A 182 3.67 1.78 16.88
N GLU A 183 4.58 2.75 16.92
CA GLU A 183 4.89 3.61 15.78
C GLU A 183 5.83 2.90 14.80
N PRO A 184 5.71 3.19 13.49
CA PRO A 184 6.55 2.58 12.47
C PRO A 184 8.00 3.05 12.58
N VAL A 185 8.93 2.11 12.43
CA VAL A 185 10.38 2.32 12.33
C VAL A 185 10.93 1.66 11.07
N TYR A 186 11.95 2.26 10.46
CA TYR A 186 12.48 1.78 9.19
C TYR A 186 13.95 1.41 9.33
N LYS A 187 14.26 0.17 8.96
CA LYS A 187 15.59 -0.42 9.09
C LYS A 187 16.10 -0.80 7.71
N ARG A 188 17.32 -0.40 7.39
CA ARG A 188 17.99 -0.77 6.15
C ARG A 188 19.11 -1.74 6.46
N ILE A 189 19.02 -2.91 5.85
CA ILE A 189 19.96 -4.02 6.05
C ILE A 189 20.47 -4.53 4.71
N THR A 190 21.59 -5.23 4.72
CA THR A 190 22.07 -5.94 3.52
C THR A 190 21.04 -6.99 3.09
N THR A 191 20.76 -7.07 1.78
CA THR A 191 19.96 -8.14 1.21
C THR A 191 20.82 -9.41 1.16
N ALA A 192 20.70 -10.25 2.19
CA ALA A 192 21.59 -11.38 2.38
C ALA A 192 20.93 -12.52 3.16
N VAL A 193 21.54 -13.70 3.06
CA VAL A 193 21.24 -14.89 3.85
C VAL A 193 22.38 -15.11 4.83
N ILE A 194 22.08 -15.48 6.08
CA ILE A 194 23.12 -15.80 7.07
C ILE A 194 23.56 -17.27 6.92
N HIS A 195 24.87 -17.48 6.84
CA HIS A 195 25.52 -18.77 6.65
C HIS A 195 26.53 -19.05 7.78
N ASP A 196 26.74 -20.32 8.07
CA ASP A 196 27.94 -20.81 8.74
C ASP A 196 28.74 -21.75 7.83
N GLN A 197 29.72 -22.47 8.40
CA GLN A 197 30.56 -23.41 7.66
C GLN A 197 29.77 -24.58 7.03
N SER A 198 28.55 -24.85 7.49
CA SER A 198 27.67 -25.92 7.00
C SER A 198 26.63 -25.43 5.98
N GLY A 199 26.52 -24.11 5.75
CA GLY A 199 25.56 -23.51 4.83
C GLY A 199 24.62 -22.51 5.50
N ALA A 200 23.48 -22.25 4.87
CA ALA A 200 22.46 -21.32 5.37
C ALA A 200 21.91 -21.79 6.73
N LEU A 201 21.71 -20.86 7.67
CA LEU A 201 21.19 -21.20 8.99
C LEU A 201 19.68 -21.51 9.00
N SER A 202 18.92 -20.94 8.07
CA SER A 202 17.47 -21.17 7.94
C SER A 202 17.14 -21.95 6.66
N GLY A 203 16.02 -22.68 6.67
CA GLY A 203 15.55 -23.49 5.54
C GLY A 203 14.50 -22.80 4.65
N HIS A 204 14.41 -21.47 4.71
CA HIS A 204 13.42 -20.72 3.94
C HIS A 204 13.66 -20.89 2.44
N LYS A 205 12.58 -20.86 1.66
CA LYS A 205 12.63 -21.02 0.19
C LYS A 205 12.60 -19.69 -0.56
N ALA A 206 12.43 -18.58 0.15
CA ALA A 206 12.36 -17.25 -0.44
C ALA A 206 13.13 -16.24 0.41
N LEU A 207 13.80 -15.32 -0.28
CA LEU A 207 14.71 -14.35 0.30
C LEU A 207 14.04 -13.37 1.27
N TRP A 208 12.76 -13.04 1.06
CA TRP A 208 12.04 -12.12 1.92
C TRP A 208 12.01 -12.55 3.40
N VAL A 209 11.99 -13.87 3.68
CA VAL A 209 11.95 -14.36 5.07
C VAL A 209 13.28 -14.11 5.77
N HIS A 210 14.40 -14.44 5.11
CA HIS A 210 15.75 -14.20 5.62
C HIS A 210 16.02 -12.71 5.89
N VAL A 211 15.55 -11.86 4.98
CA VAL A 211 15.64 -10.41 5.14
C VAL A 211 14.80 -9.95 6.34
N LEU A 212 13.59 -10.48 6.52
CA LEU A 212 12.74 -10.11 7.65
C LEU A 212 13.28 -10.58 9.00
N GLU A 213 13.85 -11.79 9.10
CA GLU A 213 14.59 -12.27 10.29
C GLU A 213 15.74 -11.33 10.65
N SER A 214 16.56 -10.97 9.65
CA SER A 214 17.70 -10.07 9.80
C SER A 214 17.27 -8.67 10.23
N ALA A 215 16.18 -8.15 9.64
CA ALA A 215 15.63 -6.85 9.98
C ALA A 215 15.07 -6.85 11.40
N TYR A 216 14.38 -7.92 11.81
CA TYR A 216 13.88 -8.07 13.18
C TYR A 216 15.01 -8.03 14.21
N ALA A 217 16.15 -8.68 13.93
CA ALA A 217 17.32 -8.63 14.81
C ALA A 217 17.88 -7.21 15.02
N THR A 218 17.61 -6.26 14.11
CA THR A 218 18.02 -4.86 14.27
C THR A 218 17.17 -4.07 15.27
N MET A 219 16.03 -4.63 15.71
CA MET A 219 15.18 -4.03 16.74
C MET A 219 15.80 -4.12 18.13
N GLN A 220 16.84 -4.95 18.31
CA GLN A 220 17.60 -5.05 19.57
C GLN A 220 16.73 -5.37 20.79
N THR A 221 15.51 -5.88 20.58
CA THR A 221 14.51 -6.06 21.62
C THR A 221 14.36 -7.54 21.92
N ARG A 222 14.60 -7.92 23.18
CA ARG A 222 14.31 -9.24 23.72
C ARG A 222 13.28 -9.13 24.85
N HIS A 223 12.75 -10.26 25.28
CA HIS A 223 11.75 -10.33 26.34
C HIS A 223 12.26 -9.83 27.70
N ASP A 224 13.57 -9.81 27.94
CA ASP A 224 14.22 -9.41 29.20
C ASP A 224 15.04 -8.11 29.08
N GLY A 225 15.04 -7.44 27.93
CA GLY A 225 15.73 -6.16 27.76
C GLY A 225 16.27 -5.93 26.35
N GLU A 226 17.07 -4.86 26.23
CA GLU A 226 17.75 -4.51 24.99
C GLU A 226 19.08 -5.25 24.83
N VAL A 227 19.40 -5.64 23.60
CA VAL A 227 20.57 -6.45 23.25
C VAL A 227 21.32 -5.86 22.04
N ASP A 228 22.47 -6.44 21.65
CA ASP A 228 23.11 -6.05 20.38
C ASP A 228 22.30 -6.51 19.17
N ALA A 229 22.45 -5.81 18.04
CA ALA A 229 21.72 -6.14 16.83
C ALA A 229 22.38 -7.36 16.17
N SER A 230 21.99 -8.56 16.59
CA SER A 230 22.43 -9.81 15.99
C SER A 230 21.36 -10.89 16.17
N ILE A 231 21.32 -11.82 15.22
CA ILE A 231 20.42 -12.98 15.27
C ILE A 231 20.70 -13.78 16.54
N SER A 232 21.97 -14.01 16.87
CA SER A 232 22.37 -14.78 18.05
C SER A 232 21.96 -14.13 19.38
N SER A 233 21.92 -12.80 19.48
CA SER A 233 21.49 -12.13 20.71
C SER A 233 19.98 -11.96 20.81
N VAL A 234 19.32 -11.59 19.72
CA VAL A 234 17.88 -11.27 19.74
C VAL A 234 17.02 -12.52 19.87
N PHE A 235 17.39 -13.61 19.19
CA PHE A 235 16.63 -14.85 19.22
C PHE A 235 17.08 -15.81 20.32
N ASN A 236 18.16 -15.50 21.05
CA ASN A 236 18.70 -16.35 22.11
C ASN A 236 17.61 -16.82 23.07
N GLU A 237 17.51 -18.14 23.26
CA GLU A 237 16.52 -18.79 24.12
C GLU A 237 15.04 -18.58 23.72
N GLY A 238 14.80 -18.07 22.52
CA GLY A 238 13.47 -17.80 21.96
C GLY A 238 12.87 -16.45 22.40
N GLY A 239 11.58 -16.29 22.13
CA GLY A 239 10.84 -15.06 22.36
C GLY A 239 9.33 -15.26 22.41
N PHE A 240 8.59 -14.16 22.42
CA PHE A 240 7.13 -14.17 22.54
C PHE A 240 6.47 -13.70 21.25
N SER A 241 5.53 -14.48 20.72
CA SER A 241 4.75 -14.12 19.52
C SER A 241 4.05 -12.77 19.70
N ALA A 242 3.57 -12.46 20.92
CA ALA A 242 2.99 -11.16 21.26
C ALA A 242 3.90 -9.97 20.93
N THR A 243 5.21 -10.11 21.17
CA THR A 243 6.21 -9.07 20.85
C THR A 243 6.48 -9.03 19.35
N ALA A 244 6.62 -10.20 18.72
CA ALA A 244 6.82 -10.27 17.28
C ALA A 244 5.65 -9.68 16.50
N THR A 245 4.40 -10.01 16.85
CA THR A 245 3.20 -9.41 16.25
C THR A 245 3.22 -7.89 16.37
N LYS A 246 3.54 -7.33 17.55
CA LYS A 246 3.65 -5.87 17.73
C LYS A 246 4.70 -5.27 16.82
N ILE A 247 5.90 -5.86 16.76
CA ILE A 247 7.00 -5.38 15.91
C ILE A 247 6.69 -5.49 14.42
N LEU A 248 5.97 -6.53 13.99
CA LEU A 248 5.63 -6.72 12.59
C LEU A 248 4.46 -5.84 12.13
N THR A 249 3.51 -5.55 13.02
CA THR A 249 2.20 -5.01 12.61
C THR A 249 1.82 -3.67 13.25
N GLY A 250 2.43 -3.30 14.37
CA GLY A 250 1.97 -2.16 15.20
C GLY A 250 0.63 -2.44 15.91
N ILE A 251 0.17 -3.69 15.95
CA ILE A 251 -1.11 -4.08 16.55
C ILE A 251 -0.86 -4.65 17.95
N ASN A 252 -1.70 -4.25 18.90
CA ASN A 252 -1.67 -4.79 20.25
C ASN A 252 -2.09 -6.25 20.30
N THR A 253 -1.64 -6.93 21.36
CA THR A 253 -1.88 -8.35 21.59
C THR A 253 -2.24 -8.60 23.04
N ARG A 254 -3.08 -9.61 23.26
CA ARG A 254 -3.35 -10.20 24.56
C ARG A 254 -2.90 -11.65 24.58
N SER A 255 -2.57 -12.15 25.77
CA SER A 255 -2.25 -13.55 25.99
C SER A 255 -3.31 -14.18 26.88
N GLU A 256 -3.82 -15.32 26.43
CA GLU A 256 -4.77 -16.14 27.17
C GLU A 256 -4.05 -17.42 27.57
N LYS A 257 -4.11 -17.79 28.86
CA LYS A 257 -3.57 -19.07 29.31
C LYS A 257 -4.44 -20.18 28.76
N VAL A 258 -3.80 -21.22 28.22
CA VAL A 258 -4.48 -22.48 27.91
C VAL A 258 -4.53 -23.26 29.21
N GLY A 259 -5.75 -23.46 29.70
CA GLY A 259 -6.00 -23.91 31.06
C GLY A 259 -6.05 -25.42 31.15
N LYS A 260 -5.12 -25.99 31.95
CA LYS A 260 -5.38 -27.18 32.77
C LYS A 260 -6.33 -26.86 33.94
N LYS A 261 -7.35 -26.01 33.74
CA LYS A 261 -8.38 -25.74 34.76
C LYS A 261 -9.39 -26.86 34.68
N VAL A 262 -8.93 -28.04 35.05
CA VAL A 262 -9.81 -29.11 35.43
C VAL A 262 -10.54 -28.58 36.66
N GLU A 263 -11.82 -28.22 36.53
CA GLU A 263 -12.72 -28.28 37.68
C GLU A 263 -12.51 -29.69 38.22
N GLN A 264 -11.82 -29.82 39.36
CA GLN A 264 -11.45 -31.14 39.85
C GLN A 264 -12.75 -31.96 39.91
N PRO A 265 -12.83 -33.10 39.21
CA PRO A 265 -13.89 -34.04 39.52
C PRO A 265 -13.78 -34.30 41.02
N TRP A 266 -14.89 -34.20 41.74
CA TRP A 266 -14.91 -34.37 43.19
C TRP A 266 -14.10 -35.61 43.56
N ASN A 267 -13.02 -35.43 44.33
CA ASN A 267 -12.32 -36.58 44.88
C ASN A 267 -13.23 -37.14 45.97
N ILE A 268 -13.69 -38.37 45.81
CA ILE A 268 -14.74 -38.92 46.67
C ILE A 268 -14.43 -38.82 48.18
N PRO A 269 -13.18 -39.06 48.64
CA PRO A 269 -12.72 -38.71 49.99
C PRO A 269 -13.07 -37.32 50.50
N GLN A 270 -13.07 -36.30 49.63
CA GLN A 270 -13.36 -34.90 49.97
C GLN A 270 -14.82 -34.66 50.33
N PHE A 271 -15.74 -35.61 50.04
CA PHE A 271 -17.14 -35.56 50.48
C PHE A 271 -17.30 -35.64 52.01
N ILE A 272 -16.24 -35.97 52.76
CA ILE A 272 -16.29 -36.25 54.21
C ILE A 272 -15.41 -35.25 55.00
N GLU A 273 -14.74 -34.31 54.33
CA GLU A 273 -13.85 -33.30 54.95
C GLU A 273 -14.59 -31.98 55.27
N ALA A 274 -14.23 -31.35 56.39
CA ALA A 274 -14.88 -30.13 56.92
C ALA A 274 -14.79 -28.91 55.97
N ASP A 275 -13.68 -28.75 55.25
CA ASP A 275 -13.40 -27.55 54.45
C ASP A 275 -14.32 -27.39 53.21
N ASN A 276 -14.99 -28.46 52.76
CA ASN A 276 -15.84 -28.44 51.56
C ASN A 276 -17.32 -28.10 51.82
N LEU A 277 -17.70 -27.90 53.09
CA LEU A 277 -19.03 -27.40 53.46
C LEU A 277 -19.27 -25.95 52.97
N GLU A 278 -18.23 -25.15 52.70
CA GLU A 278 -18.36 -23.81 52.11
C GLU A 278 -18.92 -23.80 50.68
N PHE A 279 -18.63 -24.83 49.87
CA PHE A 279 -19.17 -24.92 48.52
C PHE A 279 -20.64 -25.37 48.50
N ILE A 280 -21.02 -26.30 49.38
CA ILE A 280 -22.44 -26.64 49.60
C ILE A 280 -23.20 -25.40 50.09
N LYS A 281 -22.60 -24.60 50.98
CA LYS A 281 -23.13 -23.30 51.42
C LYS A 281 -23.27 -22.29 50.26
N SER A 282 -22.37 -22.27 49.28
CA SER A 282 -22.41 -21.33 48.15
C SER A 282 -23.31 -21.75 46.99
N THR A 283 -23.58 -23.05 46.86
CA THR A 283 -24.49 -23.64 45.85
C THR A 283 -25.97 -23.47 46.25
N ILE A 284 -26.27 -23.44 47.55
CA ILE A 284 -27.60 -23.20 48.11
C ILE A 284 -27.86 -21.68 48.16
N LYS A 285 -28.16 -21.08 47.00
CA LYS A 285 -28.29 -19.62 46.86
C LYS A 285 -29.54 -19.00 47.50
N THR A 286 -30.51 -19.77 48.00
CA THR A 286 -31.76 -19.20 48.51
C THR A 286 -32.48 -20.12 49.52
N GLY A 287 -32.54 -19.70 50.79
CA GLY A 287 -33.66 -20.02 51.70
C GLY A 287 -33.36 -20.88 52.93
N PHE A 288 -33.44 -20.24 54.11
CA PHE A 288 -33.74 -20.75 55.46
C PHE A 288 -32.63 -21.27 56.42
N ASN A 289 -32.66 -20.66 57.62
CA ASN A 289 -31.68 -20.68 58.71
C ASN A 289 -31.49 -21.99 59.50
N LYS A 290 -32.28 -23.05 59.26
CA LYS A 290 -32.20 -24.30 60.05
C LYS A 290 -31.25 -25.35 59.46
N ALA A 291 -31.21 -25.48 58.13
CA ALA A 291 -30.27 -26.37 57.44
C ALA A 291 -28.82 -25.83 57.55
N VAL A 292 -28.65 -24.51 57.53
CA VAL A 292 -27.36 -23.84 57.80
C VAL A 292 -26.87 -24.12 59.22
N TYR A 293 -27.76 -24.17 60.23
CA TYR A 293 -27.40 -24.50 61.61
C TYR A 293 -26.88 -25.96 61.77
N LEU A 294 -27.48 -26.91 61.06
CA LEU A 294 -27.01 -28.32 61.04
C LEU A 294 -25.71 -28.48 60.23
N LEU A 295 -25.58 -27.79 59.10
CA LEU A 295 -24.34 -27.73 58.30
C LEU A 295 -23.18 -27.05 59.04
N CYS A 296 -23.47 -26.06 59.91
CA CYS A 296 -22.48 -25.37 60.75
C CYS A 296 -21.98 -26.20 61.95
N ASN A 297 -22.58 -27.37 62.22
CA ASN A 297 -22.11 -28.29 63.26
C ASN A 297 -21.48 -29.58 62.68
N MET A 298 -21.41 -29.72 61.35
CA MET A 298 -20.81 -30.88 60.67
C MET A 298 -19.32 -31.06 60.95
N ASP A 299 -18.57 -29.96 61.12
CA ASP A 299 -17.15 -30.02 61.49
C ASP A 299 -16.94 -30.78 62.81
N LYS A 300 -17.87 -30.62 63.77
CA LYS A 300 -17.87 -31.36 65.04
C LYS A 300 -18.19 -32.84 64.84
N VAL A 301 -19.08 -33.18 63.90
CA VAL A 301 -19.44 -34.57 63.57
C VAL A 301 -18.27 -35.32 62.94
N VAL A 302 -17.58 -34.67 62.01
CA VAL A 302 -16.37 -35.21 61.34
C VAL A 302 -15.22 -35.39 62.34
N ASP A 303 -14.99 -34.42 63.22
CA ASP A 303 -13.95 -34.53 64.26
C ASP A 303 -14.28 -35.60 65.31
N MET A 304 -15.55 -35.77 65.69
CA MET A 304 -15.98 -36.83 66.62
C MET A 304 -15.81 -38.25 66.05
N TYR A 305 -15.81 -38.42 64.73
CA TYR A 305 -15.66 -39.72 64.06
C TYR A 305 -14.21 -40.19 63.88
N LYS A 306 -13.23 -39.28 63.97
CA LYS A 306 -11.80 -39.63 63.89
C LYS A 306 -11.34 -40.51 65.06
N ASP A 307 -12.06 -40.48 66.20
CA ASP A 307 -11.61 -41.10 67.45
C ASP A 307 -12.27 -42.46 67.81
N SER A 308 -13.48 -42.80 67.33
CA SER A 308 -14.02 -44.18 67.37
C SER A 308 -15.46 -44.29 66.81
N PRO A 309 -15.82 -45.36 66.08
CA PRO A 309 -17.15 -45.55 65.47
C PRO A 309 -18.28 -45.97 66.42
N SER A 310 -18.04 -46.03 67.74
CA SER A 310 -19.06 -46.38 68.74
C SER A 310 -19.00 -45.43 69.93
N SER A 311 -19.67 -44.30 69.80
CA SER A 311 -19.77 -43.27 70.85
C SER A 311 -21.25 -42.96 71.14
N PRO A 312 -21.66 -42.78 72.41
CA PRO A 312 -23.01 -42.30 72.78
C PRO A 312 -23.41 -40.98 72.11
N ALA A 313 -22.43 -40.19 71.66
CA ALA A 313 -22.66 -38.95 70.94
C ALA A 313 -23.15 -39.18 69.49
N LEU A 314 -22.87 -40.35 68.93
CA LEU A 314 -23.31 -40.82 67.62
C LEU A 314 -24.79 -41.22 67.64
N ASP A 315 -25.25 -41.83 68.73
CA ASP A 315 -26.68 -42.08 68.98
C ASP A 315 -27.45 -40.79 69.27
N ALA A 316 -26.82 -39.81 69.95
CA ALA A 316 -27.38 -38.47 70.13
C ALA A 316 -27.54 -37.72 68.80
N LEU A 317 -26.54 -37.81 67.90
CA LEU A 317 -26.60 -37.28 66.53
C LEU A 317 -27.62 -38.01 65.65
N ARG A 318 -27.72 -39.34 65.74
CA ARG A 318 -28.80 -40.11 65.09
C ARG A 318 -30.18 -39.64 65.57
N THR A 319 -30.32 -39.28 66.84
CA THR A 319 -31.56 -38.74 67.43
C THR A 319 -31.83 -37.30 66.99
N GLU A 320 -30.80 -36.46 66.85
CA GLU A 320 -30.91 -35.08 66.36
C GLU A 320 -31.19 -35.03 64.84
N PHE A 321 -30.65 -35.98 64.08
CA PHE A 321 -30.87 -36.17 62.63
C PHE A 321 -32.17 -36.94 62.27
N ALA A 322 -32.83 -37.55 63.26
CA ALA A 322 -34.10 -38.28 63.10
C ALA A 322 -35.34 -37.37 62.99
N MET A 323 -35.19 -36.04 63.07
CA MET A 323 -36.28 -35.13 62.75
C MET A 323 -36.62 -35.23 61.25
N THR A 324 -37.78 -35.77 60.93
CA THR A 324 -38.35 -35.82 59.58
C THR A 324 -38.67 -34.40 59.12
N ILE A 325 -38.11 -33.99 57.98
CA ILE A 325 -38.52 -32.77 57.28
C ILE A 325 -39.80 -33.14 56.50
N PRO A 326 -40.95 -32.48 56.73
CA PRO A 326 -42.18 -32.78 56.01
C PRO A 326 -42.01 -32.53 54.50
N ASP A 327 -42.58 -33.41 53.66
CA ASP A 327 -42.47 -33.32 52.19
C ASP A 327 -43.00 -31.98 51.63
N GLU A 328 -43.93 -31.32 52.34
CA GLU A 328 -44.52 -30.03 51.97
C GLU A 328 -43.55 -28.83 52.08
N GLU A 329 -42.39 -28.98 52.75
CA GLU A 329 -41.35 -27.94 52.90
C GLU A 329 -40.09 -28.21 52.03
N MET A 330 -40.09 -29.29 51.23
CA MET A 330 -38.94 -29.69 50.40
C MET A 330 -38.71 -28.72 49.23
N THR A 331 -37.58 -28.01 49.26
CA THR A 331 -36.97 -27.34 48.10
C THR A 331 -35.83 -28.18 47.53
N ASP A 332 -35.38 -27.93 46.30
CA ASP A 332 -34.24 -28.64 45.67
C ASP A 332 -33.00 -28.69 46.58
N SER A 333 -32.80 -27.66 47.41
CA SER A 333 -31.69 -27.58 48.36
C SER A 333 -31.86 -28.46 49.61
N LEU A 334 -33.10 -28.66 50.09
CA LEU A 334 -33.42 -29.56 51.20
C LEU A 334 -33.35 -31.03 50.78
N THR A 335 -33.73 -31.32 49.54
CA THR A 335 -33.54 -32.64 48.91
C THR A 335 -32.05 -32.98 48.81
N ALA A 336 -31.21 -32.08 48.28
CA ALA A 336 -29.76 -32.29 48.20
C ALA A 336 -29.11 -32.50 49.59
N TYR A 337 -29.58 -31.79 50.61
CA TYR A 337 -29.13 -32.00 51.99
C TYR A 337 -29.55 -33.37 52.54
N LYS A 338 -30.79 -33.82 52.29
CA LYS A 338 -31.28 -35.14 52.70
C LYS A 338 -30.48 -36.26 52.05
N GLU A 339 -30.22 -36.14 50.75
CA GLU A 339 -29.39 -37.06 49.97
C GLU A 339 -27.96 -37.15 50.50
N TYR A 340 -27.31 -36.02 50.73
CA TYR A 340 -25.95 -35.97 51.30
C TYR A 340 -25.88 -36.52 52.73
N LYS A 341 -26.89 -36.21 53.56
CA LYS A 341 -27.01 -36.75 54.93
C LYS A 341 -27.10 -38.27 54.92
N ASP A 342 -27.96 -38.84 54.08
CA ASP A 342 -28.12 -40.28 53.96
C ASP A 342 -26.83 -40.93 53.45
N TYR A 343 -26.12 -40.29 52.52
CA TYR A 343 -24.79 -40.74 52.08
C TYR A 343 -23.76 -40.76 53.22
N LEU A 344 -23.70 -39.71 54.05
CA LEU A 344 -22.76 -39.68 55.17
C LEU A 344 -23.06 -40.75 56.21
N LEU A 345 -24.33 -40.94 56.56
CA LEU A 345 -24.75 -42.01 57.47
C LEU A 345 -24.38 -43.38 56.91
N PHE A 346 -24.65 -43.61 55.63
CA PHE A 346 -24.23 -44.82 54.93
C PHE A 346 -22.71 -45.02 54.96
N TYR A 347 -21.95 -43.99 54.61
CA TYR A 347 -20.49 -44.03 54.60
C TYR A 347 -19.97 -44.43 55.98
N PHE A 348 -20.52 -43.82 57.02
CA PHE A 348 -20.12 -44.10 58.40
C PHE A 348 -20.45 -45.53 58.84
N ASP A 349 -21.64 -46.03 58.49
CA ASP A 349 -22.04 -47.40 58.80
C ASP A 349 -21.22 -48.44 58.01
N ASN A 350 -20.63 -48.05 56.87
CA ASN A 350 -19.86 -48.91 55.95
C ASN A 350 -18.42 -48.41 55.73
N LYS A 351 -17.84 -47.77 56.74
CA LYS A 351 -16.60 -46.99 56.61
C LYS A 351 -15.42 -47.80 56.09
N ALA A 352 -15.23 -49.02 56.60
CA ALA A 352 -14.09 -49.85 56.22
C ALA A 352 -14.15 -50.27 54.74
N GLU A 353 -15.34 -50.53 54.21
CA GLU A 353 -15.58 -50.89 52.81
C GLU A 353 -15.47 -49.66 51.89
N CYS A 354 -16.03 -48.52 52.30
CA CYS A 354 -15.90 -47.26 51.57
C CYS A 354 -14.45 -46.79 51.47
N ASP A 355 -13.70 -46.82 52.59
CA ASP A 355 -12.30 -46.41 52.62
C ASP A 355 -11.41 -47.33 51.74
N LYS A 356 -11.74 -48.62 51.61
CA LYS A 356 -11.09 -49.54 50.65
C LYS A 356 -11.35 -49.13 49.20
N ILE A 357 -12.56 -48.68 48.87
CA ILE A 357 -12.89 -48.17 47.52
C ILE A 357 -12.11 -46.87 47.26
N PHE A 358 -12.04 -45.98 48.26
CA PHE A 358 -11.36 -44.69 48.12
C PHE A 358 -9.85 -44.83 47.94
N ALA A 359 -9.24 -45.76 48.69
CA ALA A 359 -7.82 -46.08 48.63
C ALA A 359 -7.42 -46.92 47.41
N SER A 360 -8.37 -47.31 46.55
CA SER A 360 -8.07 -48.08 45.35
C SER A 360 -7.34 -47.23 44.29
N LYS A 361 -6.64 -47.90 43.37
CA LYS A 361 -5.98 -47.26 42.21
C LYS A 361 -6.96 -47.00 41.04
N ASP A 362 -8.26 -47.17 41.25
CA ASP A 362 -9.25 -46.99 40.18
C ASP A 362 -9.43 -45.51 39.82
N THR A 363 -10.02 -45.22 38.67
CA THR A 363 -10.41 -43.86 38.31
C THR A 363 -11.61 -43.41 39.15
N GLU A 364 -11.77 -42.10 39.37
CA GLU A 364 -12.89 -41.56 40.17
C GLU A 364 -14.28 -42.00 39.67
N PRO A 365 -14.57 -42.07 38.34
CA PRO A 365 -15.82 -42.64 37.84
C PRO A 365 -16.03 -44.11 38.25
N THR A 366 -14.97 -44.92 38.23
CA THR A 366 -15.03 -46.33 38.65
C THR A 366 -15.23 -46.47 40.15
N LYS A 367 -14.61 -45.60 40.97
CA LYS A 367 -14.85 -45.57 42.41
C LYS A 367 -16.30 -45.18 42.75
N LEU A 368 -16.87 -44.21 42.03
CA LEU A 368 -18.28 -43.82 42.19
C LEU A 368 -19.24 -44.96 41.83
N LEU A 369 -18.97 -45.72 40.77
CA LEU A 369 -19.78 -46.90 40.42
C LEU A 369 -19.71 -47.97 41.51
N LYS A 370 -18.51 -48.25 42.05
CA LYS A 370 -18.33 -49.19 43.17
C LYS A 370 -19.07 -48.75 44.43
N LEU A 371 -19.17 -47.44 44.69
CA LEU A 371 -19.98 -46.92 45.78
C LEU A 371 -21.47 -47.08 45.53
N ILE A 372 -21.95 -46.80 44.31
CA ILE A 372 -23.37 -47.01 43.95
C ILE A 372 -23.75 -48.48 44.17
N ASP A 373 -22.86 -49.40 43.81
CA ASP A 373 -23.04 -50.84 44.02
C ASP A 373 -23.01 -51.21 45.51
N LEU A 374 -22.08 -50.66 46.29
CA LEU A 374 -21.97 -50.89 47.73
C LEU A 374 -23.20 -50.35 48.48
N ILE A 375 -23.71 -49.19 48.07
CA ILE A 375 -24.93 -48.58 48.62
C ILE A 375 -26.16 -49.46 48.34
N GLY A 376 -26.22 -50.06 47.15
CA GLY A 376 -27.34 -50.88 46.72
C GLY A 376 -28.67 -50.10 46.76
N SER A 377 -29.79 -50.81 46.95
CA SER A 377 -31.12 -50.21 47.06
C SER A 377 -31.53 -49.88 48.50
N THR A 378 -30.65 -50.10 49.48
CA THR A 378 -30.94 -49.95 50.92
C THR A 378 -30.92 -48.50 51.40
N HIS A 379 -30.22 -47.60 50.70
CA HIS A 379 -30.18 -46.16 50.96
C HIS A 379 -30.45 -45.38 49.67
N PRO A 380 -31.73 -45.21 49.27
CA PRO A 380 -32.07 -44.63 47.98
C PRO A 380 -31.65 -43.17 47.84
N ASP A 381 -31.67 -42.38 48.91
CA ASP A 381 -31.27 -40.97 48.89
C ASP A 381 -29.73 -40.83 48.84
N ALA A 382 -28.99 -41.69 49.56
CA ALA A 382 -27.53 -41.81 49.42
C ALA A 382 -27.11 -42.22 48.01
N GLN A 383 -27.84 -43.18 47.42
CA GLN A 383 -27.59 -43.63 46.06
C GLN A 383 -27.89 -42.50 45.07
N GLN A 384 -28.96 -41.72 45.30
CA GLN A 384 -29.32 -40.57 44.49
C GLN A 384 -28.27 -39.45 44.61
N PHE A 385 -27.73 -39.20 45.81
CA PHE A 385 -26.59 -38.29 46.02
C PHE A 385 -25.40 -38.67 45.15
N ILE A 386 -24.97 -39.94 45.22
CA ILE A 386 -23.81 -40.41 44.46
C ILE A 386 -24.11 -40.45 42.96
N LYS A 387 -25.35 -40.74 42.56
CA LYS A 387 -25.81 -40.57 41.17
C LYS A 387 -25.78 -39.10 40.74
N HIS A 388 -26.14 -38.15 41.59
CA HIS A 388 -26.04 -36.72 41.31
C HIS A 388 -24.58 -36.27 41.21
N CYS A 389 -23.66 -36.79 42.04
CA CYS A 389 -22.22 -36.55 41.92
C CYS A 389 -21.64 -37.19 40.65
N PHE A 390 -22.04 -38.42 40.32
CA PHE A 390 -21.66 -39.12 39.09
C PHE A 390 -22.18 -38.38 37.86
N ASN A 391 -23.45 -37.98 37.89
CA ASN A 391 -24.06 -37.12 36.90
C ASN A 391 -23.39 -35.74 36.86
N TYR A 392 -22.92 -35.16 37.95
CA TYR A 392 -22.19 -33.89 37.88
C TYR A 392 -20.86 -34.03 37.10
N ILE A 393 -20.20 -35.19 37.20
CA ILE A 393 -18.96 -35.53 36.48
C ILE A 393 -19.23 -36.03 35.04
N ASP A 394 -20.47 -36.46 34.73
CA ASP A 394 -20.84 -37.07 33.45
C ASP A 394 -21.98 -36.39 32.66
N VAL A 395 -22.65 -35.40 33.23
CA VAL A 395 -23.82 -34.75 32.62
C VAL A 395 -23.34 -33.66 31.67
N PRO A 396 -23.81 -33.73 30.41
CA PRO A 396 -23.64 -32.65 29.48
C PRO A 396 -24.34 -31.37 30.00
N VAL A 397 -23.59 -30.30 30.22
CA VAL A 397 -24.13 -28.96 30.53
C VAL A 397 -24.92 -28.42 29.33
N GLU A 398 -24.38 -28.67 28.13
CA GLU A 398 -25.01 -28.54 26.81
C GLU A 398 -24.71 -29.84 26.03
N THR A 399 -25.42 -30.16 24.94
CA THR A 399 -25.10 -31.33 24.10
C THR A 399 -23.61 -31.32 23.73
N ASN A 400 -22.86 -32.35 24.14
CA ASN A 400 -21.41 -32.50 23.94
C ASN A 400 -20.47 -31.63 24.80
N VAL A 401 -20.96 -30.97 25.86
CA VAL A 401 -20.15 -30.17 26.81
C VAL A 401 -20.28 -30.74 28.22
N VAL A 402 -19.20 -31.10 28.92
CA VAL A 402 -19.23 -31.79 30.23
C VAL A 402 -18.47 -31.04 31.33
N ARG A 403 -18.59 -31.51 32.59
CA ARG A 403 -17.73 -31.09 33.72
C ARG A 403 -16.76 -32.24 34.08
N GLY A 404 -15.46 -31.96 34.24
CA GLY A 404 -14.42 -32.97 34.52
C GLY A 404 -13.62 -33.44 33.28
N GLU A 405 -12.56 -34.21 33.49
CA GLU A 405 -11.67 -34.66 32.41
C GLU A 405 -12.36 -35.64 31.45
N ARG A 406 -11.95 -35.57 30.17
CA ARG A 406 -12.40 -36.46 29.10
C ARG A 406 -11.23 -36.89 28.24
N ASP A 407 -11.35 -38.08 27.67
CA ASP A 407 -10.37 -38.58 26.73
C ASP A 407 -10.45 -37.79 25.41
N PRO A 408 -9.30 -37.55 24.74
CA PRO A 408 -9.29 -37.05 23.37
C PRO A 408 -10.17 -37.91 22.47
N PHE A 409 -10.80 -37.31 21.47
CA PHE A 409 -11.72 -37.99 20.54
C PHE A 409 -12.96 -38.59 21.22
N SER A 410 -13.37 -38.13 22.40
CA SER A 410 -14.65 -38.53 23.00
C SER A 410 -15.86 -37.78 22.42
N GLY A 411 -15.61 -36.63 21.77
CA GLY A 411 -16.62 -35.65 21.37
C GLY A 411 -17.22 -34.88 22.55
N TYR A 412 -16.64 -34.98 23.76
CA TYR A 412 -17.07 -34.24 24.94
C TYR A 412 -15.99 -33.27 25.40
N TYR A 413 -16.37 -32.01 25.60
CA TYR A 413 -15.44 -30.93 25.94
C TYR A 413 -15.82 -30.25 27.24
N GLN A 414 -14.83 -29.80 28.01
CA GLN A 414 -15.08 -28.95 29.16
C GLN A 414 -15.60 -27.56 28.73
N VAL A 415 -16.29 -26.88 29.65
CA VAL A 415 -16.85 -25.54 29.40
C VAL A 415 -15.78 -24.54 28.97
N ASP A 416 -14.61 -24.56 29.61
CA ASP A 416 -13.48 -23.68 29.28
C ASP A 416 -12.84 -24.05 27.94
N GLN A 417 -12.70 -25.35 27.64
CA GLN A 417 -12.17 -25.85 26.36
C GLN A 417 -13.04 -25.40 25.19
N ILE A 418 -14.35 -25.58 25.29
CA ILE A 418 -15.28 -25.18 24.21
C ILE A 418 -15.40 -23.66 24.08
N GLN A 419 -15.35 -22.92 25.21
CA GLN A 419 -15.30 -21.46 25.19
C GLN A 419 -14.02 -20.96 24.52
N GLN A 420 -12.88 -21.58 24.78
CA GLN A 420 -11.61 -21.26 24.13
C GLN A 420 -11.67 -21.56 22.63
N PHE A 421 -12.21 -22.71 22.22
CA PHE A 421 -12.41 -23.05 20.81
C PHE A 421 -13.26 -21.99 20.08
N ARG A 422 -14.40 -21.62 20.67
CA ARG A 422 -15.28 -20.55 20.13
C ARG A 422 -14.58 -19.18 20.13
N ALA A 423 -13.74 -18.89 21.12
CA ALA A 423 -12.96 -17.65 21.18
C ALA A 423 -11.92 -17.57 20.06
N ILE A 424 -11.22 -18.68 19.77
CA ILE A 424 -10.30 -18.78 18.63
C ILE A 424 -11.06 -18.60 17.31
N GLU A 425 -12.19 -19.29 17.14
CA GLU A 425 -13.04 -19.18 15.95
C GLU A 425 -13.45 -17.72 15.70
N LYS A 426 -13.97 -17.06 16.74
CA LYS A 426 -14.38 -15.67 16.67
C LYS A 426 -13.20 -14.75 16.35
N ALA A 427 -12.06 -14.93 17.00
CA ALA A 427 -10.88 -14.09 16.79
C ALA A 427 -10.40 -14.16 15.33
N LEU A 428 -10.34 -15.36 14.76
CA LEU A 428 -9.97 -15.54 13.35
C LEU A 428 -10.98 -14.88 12.41
N ALA A 429 -12.29 -15.04 12.67
CA ALA A 429 -13.34 -14.40 11.89
C ALA A 429 -13.31 -12.87 11.97
N ASP A 430 -12.95 -12.31 13.13
CA ASP A 430 -12.77 -10.87 13.33
C ASP A 430 -11.47 -10.32 12.69
N GLY A 431 -10.67 -11.18 12.05
CA GLY A 431 -9.41 -10.81 11.42
C GLY A 431 -8.25 -10.59 12.40
N CYS A 432 -8.31 -11.21 13.58
CA CYS A 432 -7.20 -11.22 14.53
C CYS A 432 -6.14 -12.25 14.11
N LEU A 433 -4.90 -12.00 14.52
CA LEU A 433 -3.77 -12.90 14.36
C LEU A 433 -3.70 -13.82 15.59
N VAL A 434 -3.60 -15.13 15.37
CA VAL A 434 -3.66 -16.11 16.44
C VAL A 434 -2.47 -17.08 16.38
N THR A 435 -1.73 -17.17 17.49
CA THR A 435 -0.63 -18.11 17.68
C THR A 435 -0.79 -18.84 19.00
N ALA A 436 -0.17 -20.01 19.15
CA ALA A 436 -0.13 -20.75 20.40
C ALA A 436 1.29 -21.19 20.75
N SER A 437 1.56 -21.39 22.04
CA SER A 437 2.89 -21.75 22.54
C SER A 437 2.82 -22.95 23.47
N THR A 438 3.79 -23.86 23.31
CA THR A 438 3.97 -25.02 24.18
C THR A 438 4.75 -24.63 25.44
N PRO A 439 4.63 -25.39 26.54
CA PRO A 439 5.40 -25.15 27.75
C PRO A 439 6.90 -25.33 27.51
N SER A 440 7.73 -24.84 28.43
CA SER A 440 9.19 -24.97 28.37
C SER A 440 9.67 -26.43 28.30
N LYS A 441 8.91 -27.35 28.88
CA LYS A 441 9.16 -28.79 28.84
C LYS A 441 7.84 -29.55 28.94
N PHE A 442 7.75 -30.66 28.20
CA PHE A 442 6.66 -31.63 28.38
C PHE A 442 7.01 -32.63 29.49
N ASP A 443 5.98 -33.09 30.20
CA ASP A 443 6.12 -34.12 31.23
C ASP A 443 6.34 -35.52 30.62
N GLU A 444 6.00 -35.69 29.35
CA GLU A 444 6.08 -36.94 28.58
C GLU A 444 6.60 -36.70 27.16
N ALA A 445 6.86 -37.77 26.40
CA ALA A 445 7.17 -37.65 24.99
C ALA A 445 5.89 -37.37 24.19
N VAL A 446 5.91 -36.32 23.36
CA VAL A 446 4.71 -35.80 22.69
C VAL A 446 4.93 -35.81 21.17
N PRO A 447 4.52 -36.87 20.44
CA PRO A 447 4.79 -37.02 19.01
C PRO A 447 4.28 -35.83 18.19
N GLY A 448 5.13 -35.32 17.29
CA GLY A 448 4.79 -34.23 16.38
C GLY A 448 4.79 -32.82 16.99
N LEU A 449 4.93 -32.70 18.31
CA LEU A 449 5.00 -31.40 19.00
C LEU A 449 6.39 -31.18 19.61
N ARG A 450 6.72 -29.92 19.86
CA ARG A 450 8.02 -29.49 20.40
C ARG A 450 7.81 -28.59 21.61
N ASN A 451 8.61 -28.79 22.65
CA ASN A 451 8.66 -27.93 23.83
C ASN A 451 9.27 -26.57 23.46
N ARG A 452 8.98 -25.54 24.27
CA ARG A 452 9.49 -24.18 24.08
C ARG A 452 9.28 -23.66 22.65
N HIS A 453 8.16 -24.00 22.03
CA HIS A 453 7.91 -23.76 20.61
C HIS A 453 6.61 -22.98 20.39
N ALA A 454 6.58 -22.21 19.31
CA ALA A 454 5.40 -21.45 18.88
C ALA A 454 4.83 -22.02 17.58
N TYR A 455 3.50 -22.00 17.48
CA TYR A 455 2.75 -22.50 16.34
C TYR A 455 1.73 -21.44 15.90
N THR A 456 1.44 -21.43 14.61
CA THR A 456 0.37 -20.60 14.05
C THR A 456 -0.95 -21.34 14.14
N ILE A 457 -2.02 -20.69 14.59
CA ILE A 457 -3.37 -21.24 14.46
C ILE A 457 -3.97 -20.71 13.15
N LEU A 458 -4.31 -21.62 12.24
CA LEU A 458 -4.82 -21.27 10.91
C LEU A 458 -6.35 -21.22 10.89
N LYS A 459 -6.98 -22.22 11.51
CA LYS A 459 -8.44 -22.32 11.65
C LYS A 459 -8.80 -23.31 12.73
N VAL A 460 -10.07 -23.32 13.09
CA VAL A 460 -10.68 -24.41 13.86
C VAL A 460 -11.63 -25.18 12.96
N VAL A 461 -11.79 -26.47 13.24
CA VAL A 461 -12.61 -27.39 12.43
C VAL A 461 -13.39 -28.30 13.36
N THR A 462 -14.66 -28.54 13.07
CA THR A 462 -15.46 -29.57 13.72
C THR A 462 -15.81 -30.64 12.69
N ARG A 463 -15.59 -31.92 13.01
CA ARG A 463 -15.92 -33.06 12.15
C ARG A 463 -16.72 -34.11 12.90
N GLU A 464 -17.66 -34.75 12.22
CA GLU A 464 -18.30 -35.95 12.74
C GLU A 464 -17.32 -37.12 12.66
N GLU A 465 -16.90 -37.63 13.80
CA GLU A 465 -16.03 -38.79 13.91
C GLU A 465 -16.79 -39.94 14.57
N ILE A 466 -16.48 -41.18 14.18
CA ILE A 466 -17.00 -42.36 14.88
C ILE A 466 -16.18 -42.54 16.15
N VAL A 467 -16.81 -42.25 17.28
CA VAL A 467 -16.19 -42.33 18.60
C VAL A 467 -16.73 -43.54 19.37
N VAL A 468 -15.80 -44.25 20.01
CA VAL A 468 -16.10 -45.41 20.84
C VAL A 468 -16.16 -44.94 22.28
N ASN A 469 -17.33 -45.10 22.93
CA ASN A 469 -17.44 -44.74 24.35
C ASN A 469 -16.74 -45.77 25.25
N ALA A 470 -16.65 -45.49 26.55
CA ALA A 470 -16.04 -46.40 27.54
C ALA A 470 -16.70 -47.79 27.63
N LYS A 471 -17.89 -47.98 27.03
CA LYS A 471 -18.61 -49.26 26.96
C LYS A 471 -18.38 -50.01 25.63
N GLY A 472 -17.54 -49.47 24.74
CA GLY A 472 -17.25 -50.06 23.44
C GLY A 472 -18.29 -49.75 22.35
N GLU A 473 -19.26 -48.86 22.63
CA GLU A 473 -20.31 -48.51 21.68
C GLU A 473 -19.84 -47.40 20.74
N GLN A 474 -20.08 -47.57 19.45
CA GLN A 474 -19.76 -46.59 18.42
C GLN A 474 -20.91 -45.59 18.25
N SER A 475 -20.58 -44.30 18.26
CA SER A 475 -21.52 -43.22 17.92
C SER A 475 -20.81 -42.16 17.08
N ALA A 476 -21.50 -41.58 16.10
CA ALA A 476 -21.00 -40.41 15.40
C ALA A 476 -21.14 -39.19 16.32
N ARG A 477 -20.05 -38.45 16.53
CA ARG A 477 -20.06 -37.22 17.33
C ARG A 477 -19.18 -36.14 16.71
N PRO A 478 -19.51 -34.87 16.95
CA PRO A 478 -18.67 -33.75 16.54
C PRO A 478 -17.40 -33.70 17.42
N VAL A 479 -16.25 -33.83 16.77
CA VAL A 479 -14.91 -33.65 17.36
C VAL A 479 -14.33 -32.34 16.85
N CYS A 480 -13.85 -31.53 17.79
CA CYS A 480 -13.26 -30.23 17.59
C CYS A 480 -11.74 -30.34 17.43
N TYR A 481 -11.23 -29.73 16.37
CA TYR A 481 -9.82 -29.69 16.02
C TYR A 481 -9.33 -28.24 15.86
N VAL A 482 -8.11 -27.99 16.30
CA VAL A 482 -7.37 -26.76 15.99
C VAL A 482 -6.38 -27.09 14.87
N GLN A 483 -6.53 -26.46 13.70
CA GLN A 483 -5.57 -26.62 12.61
C GLN A 483 -4.43 -25.63 12.81
N MET A 484 -3.21 -26.16 12.82
CA MET A 484 -2.01 -25.43 13.18
C MET A 484 -0.92 -25.60 12.13
N ARG A 485 0.02 -24.65 12.11
CA ARG A 485 1.25 -24.75 11.32
C ARG A 485 2.48 -24.69 12.23
N ASN A 486 3.36 -25.67 12.08
CA ASN A 486 4.68 -25.66 12.69
C ASN A 486 5.64 -24.79 11.85
N PRO A 487 6.31 -23.78 12.42
CA PRO A 487 7.33 -22.98 11.72
C PRO A 487 8.43 -23.75 11.00
N TRP A 488 8.75 -24.98 11.42
CA TRP A 488 9.68 -25.86 10.72
C TRP A 488 9.20 -26.28 9.31
N GLY A 489 7.90 -26.19 9.04
CA GLY A 489 7.30 -26.41 7.72
C GLY A 489 7.23 -27.87 7.26
N SER A 490 7.80 -28.82 8.00
CA SER A 490 7.82 -30.25 7.65
C SER A 490 7.29 -31.16 8.76
N THR A 491 7.41 -30.81 10.05
CA THR A 491 7.10 -31.72 11.16
C THR A 491 5.80 -31.36 11.85
N GLY A 492 4.94 -32.36 12.10
CA GLY A 492 3.70 -32.20 12.86
C GLY A 492 3.11 -33.51 13.35
N ARG A 493 1.87 -33.45 13.84
CA ARG A 493 1.13 -34.58 14.41
C ARG A 493 0.08 -35.10 13.43
N VAL A 494 -0.07 -36.42 13.35
CA VAL A 494 -1.21 -37.07 12.68
C VAL A 494 -1.85 -38.07 13.63
N TYR A 495 -3.14 -38.29 13.49
CA TYR A 495 -3.87 -39.28 14.28
C TYR A 495 -4.20 -40.48 13.41
N GLN A 496 -3.80 -41.67 13.88
CA GLN A 496 -4.15 -42.94 13.25
C GLN A 496 -5.22 -43.63 14.08
N GLN A 497 -6.34 -43.98 13.46
CA GLN A 497 -7.37 -44.78 14.10
C GLN A 497 -6.90 -46.23 14.27
N LYS A 498 -7.03 -46.76 15.48
CA LYS A 498 -6.72 -48.15 15.85
C LYS A 498 -7.92 -48.79 16.57
N GLU A 499 -7.87 -50.10 16.75
CA GLU A 499 -8.87 -50.84 17.53
C GLU A 499 -8.87 -50.32 18.98
N GLY A 500 -9.95 -49.63 19.38
CA GLY A 500 -10.09 -49.04 20.72
C GLY A 500 -9.68 -47.56 20.86
N GLY A 501 -9.33 -46.84 19.80
CA GLY A 501 -9.09 -45.38 19.89
C GLY A 501 -8.22 -44.77 18.79
N PHE A 502 -7.65 -43.60 19.08
CA PHE A 502 -6.73 -42.88 18.19
C PHE A 502 -5.33 -42.85 18.79
N GLU A 503 -4.31 -43.06 17.95
CA GLU A 503 -2.90 -42.91 18.32
C GLU A 503 -2.31 -41.67 17.65
N ALA A 504 -1.62 -40.84 18.43
CA ALA A 504 -0.88 -39.69 17.92
C ALA A 504 0.51 -40.11 17.41
N LEU A 505 0.80 -39.80 16.15
CA LEU A 505 2.07 -40.09 15.50
C LEU A 505 2.76 -38.81 15.00
N GLU A 506 4.08 -38.81 15.00
CA GLU A 506 4.87 -37.77 14.34
C GLU A 506 4.94 -38.02 12.84
N SER A 507 4.70 -36.99 12.04
CA SER A 507 4.91 -37.02 10.59
C SER A 507 5.89 -35.92 10.17
N ARG A 508 6.86 -36.30 9.32
CA ARG A 508 7.88 -35.39 8.73
C ARG A 508 7.42 -34.69 7.46
N GLU A 509 6.15 -34.86 7.09
CA GLU A 509 5.51 -34.16 5.97
C GLU A 509 4.36 -33.26 6.44
N ALA A 510 3.99 -33.32 7.72
CA ALA A 510 2.86 -32.61 8.30
C ALA A 510 3.24 -31.22 8.83
N GLY A 511 3.74 -30.34 7.96
CA GLY A 511 4.02 -28.94 8.34
C GLY A 511 2.77 -28.15 8.77
N ILE A 512 1.61 -28.53 8.22
CA ILE A 512 0.28 -28.14 8.67
C ILE A 512 -0.41 -29.40 9.16
N PHE A 513 -1.01 -29.33 10.35
CA PHE A 513 -1.67 -30.47 10.96
C PHE A 513 -2.83 -30.03 11.86
N GLU A 514 -3.66 -30.99 12.24
CA GLU A 514 -4.80 -30.76 13.14
C GLU A 514 -4.51 -31.43 14.47
N ILE A 515 -4.74 -30.71 15.55
CA ILE A 515 -4.68 -31.23 16.92
C ILE A 515 -6.10 -31.24 17.49
N GLU A 516 -6.48 -32.35 18.11
CA GLU A 516 -7.77 -32.48 18.79
C GLU A 516 -7.82 -31.53 20.00
N LEU A 517 -8.99 -30.96 20.31
CA LEU A 517 -9.13 -29.86 21.28
C LEU A 517 -8.72 -30.22 22.72
N VAL A 518 -8.99 -31.45 23.18
CA VAL A 518 -8.50 -31.92 24.50
C VAL A 518 -6.98 -32.00 24.49
N ASP A 519 -6.40 -32.57 23.43
CA ASP A 519 -4.94 -32.63 23.24
C ASP A 519 -4.32 -31.22 23.18
N PHE A 520 -4.97 -30.28 22.49
CA PHE A 520 -4.55 -28.88 22.44
C PHE A 520 -4.50 -28.26 23.84
N ASN A 521 -5.57 -28.45 24.64
CA ASN A 521 -5.62 -27.95 26.02
C ASN A 521 -4.62 -28.66 26.96
N ARG A 522 -4.24 -29.90 26.65
CA ARG A 522 -3.23 -30.66 27.41
C ARG A 522 -1.81 -30.19 27.15
N TYR A 523 -1.45 -29.93 25.89
CA TYR A 523 -0.06 -29.71 25.47
C TYR A 523 0.30 -28.25 25.19
N TYR A 524 -0.66 -27.34 25.07
CA TYR A 524 -0.38 -25.91 24.90
C TYR A 524 -0.54 -25.16 26.22
N SER A 525 0.24 -24.09 26.38
CA SER A 525 0.30 -23.31 27.62
C SER A 525 -0.35 -21.93 27.48
N SER A 526 -0.36 -21.37 26.27
CA SER A 526 -0.93 -20.05 26.00
C SER A 526 -1.31 -19.88 24.54
N ILE A 527 -2.33 -19.05 24.31
CA ILE A 527 -2.68 -18.49 23.00
C ILE A 527 -2.34 -16.99 23.05
N GLN A 528 -1.82 -16.46 21.96
CA GLN A 528 -1.74 -15.02 21.73
C GLN A 528 -2.75 -14.62 20.65
N ILE A 529 -3.52 -13.57 20.95
CA ILE A 529 -4.55 -13.02 20.05
C ILE A 529 -4.30 -11.53 19.89
N SER A 530 -4.20 -11.04 18.65
CA SER A 530 -4.10 -9.61 18.37
C SER A 530 -5.45 -8.90 18.42
N ASP A 531 -5.43 -7.57 18.41
CA ASP A 531 -6.58 -6.80 17.92
C ASP A 531 -6.76 -7.06 16.40
N SER A 532 -7.92 -6.71 15.85
CA SER A 532 -8.23 -6.97 14.44
C SER A 532 -7.23 -6.29 13.49
N ALA A 533 -6.65 -7.06 12.57
CA ALA A 533 -5.72 -6.58 11.56
C ALA A 533 -6.40 -6.07 10.27
N ASN A 534 -7.69 -6.36 10.09
CA ASN A 534 -8.43 -6.11 8.84
C ASN A 534 -8.29 -4.69 8.33
N LYS A 535 -8.51 -3.69 9.19
CA LYS A 535 -8.43 -2.27 8.78
C LYS A 535 -7.02 -1.89 8.32
N ARG A 536 -5.99 -2.38 9.01
CA ARG A 536 -4.58 -2.08 8.69
C ARG A 536 -4.17 -2.74 7.36
N PHE A 537 -4.50 -4.01 7.20
CA PHE A 537 -4.09 -4.76 6.00
C PHE A 537 -4.85 -4.30 4.75
N ALA A 538 -6.14 -3.99 4.87
CA ALA A 538 -6.93 -3.41 3.78
C ALA A 538 -6.42 -2.02 3.37
N TYR A 539 -6.00 -1.20 4.34
CA TYR A 539 -5.37 0.08 4.04
C TYR A 539 -4.06 -0.10 3.24
N ASP A 540 -3.14 -0.95 3.71
CA ASP A 540 -1.85 -1.15 3.03
C ASP A 540 -2.02 -1.74 1.62
N GLU A 541 -2.97 -2.65 1.41
CA GLU A 541 -3.32 -3.18 0.08
C GLU A 541 -3.83 -2.06 -0.85
N LYS A 542 -4.79 -1.25 -0.38
CA LYS A 542 -5.33 -0.11 -1.15
C LYS A 542 -4.23 0.87 -1.52
N MET A 543 -3.32 1.17 -0.59
CA MET A 543 -2.18 2.03 -0.83
C MET A 543 -1.28 1.49 -1.93
N GLN A 544 -0.89 0.20 -1.87
CA GLN A 544 -0.05 -0.42 -2.89
C GLN A 544 -0.66 -0.33 -4.29
N LYS A 545 -1.97 -0.59 -4.40
CA LYS A 545 -2.68 -0.50 -5.67
C LYS A 545 -2.61 0.92 -6.24
N LEU A 546 -2.92 1.92 -5.42
CA LEU A 546 -2.87 3.33 -5.83
C LEU A 546 -1.46 3.78 -6.22
N TYR A 547 -0.43 3.37 -5.47
CA TYR A 547 0.96 3.64 -5.82
C TYR A 547 1.32 3.10 -7.19
N LYS A 548 0.98 1.85 -7.47
CA LYS A 548 1.27 1.21 -8.75
C LYS A 548 0.52 1.89 -9.90
N GLU A 549 -0.74 2.28 -9.68
CA GLU A 549 -1.50 3.03 -10.67
C GLU A 549 -0.88 4.40 -10.99
N VAL A 550 -0.38 5.10 -9.96
CA VAL A 550 0.33 6.37 -10.13
C VAL A 550 1.65 6.17 -10.87
N GLU A 551 2.44 5.17 -10.49
CA GLU A 551 3.72 4.87 -11.11
C GLU A 551 3.56 4.58 -12.60
N LEU A 552 2.58 3.73 -12.96
CA LEU A 552 2.27 3.43 -14.36
C LEU A 552 1.80 4.68 -15.12
N ALA A 553 0.88 5.46 -14.54
CA ALA A 553 0.37 6.68 -15.18
C ALA A 553 1.48 7.70 -15.46
N VAL A 554 2.41 7.86 -14.51
CA VAL A 554 3.55 8.78 -14.65
C VAL A 554 4.57 8.22 -15.65
N ALA A 555 4.82 6.91 -15.68
CA ALA A 555 5.71 6.27 -16.65
C ALA A 555 5.19 6.39 -18.10
N ASP A 556 3.87 6.25 -18.29
CA ASP A 556 3.22 6.36 -19.60
C ASP A 556 3.12 7.80 -20.10
N LEU A 557 3.22 8.80 -19.21
CA LEU A 557 3.21 10.20 -19.59
C LEU A 557 4.50 10.59 -20.32
N ARG A 558 4.38 10.98 -21.60
CA ARG A 558 5.51 11.34 -22.48
C ARG A 558 5.36 12.73 -23.07
N VAL A 559 6.47 13.44 -23.17
CA VAL A 559 6.55 14.73 -23.87
C VAL A 559 7.90 14.84 -24.59
N ASP A 560 7.85 14.98 -25.90
CA ASP A 560 9.01 15.03 -26.79
C ASP A 560 9.30 16.46 -27.24
N ALA A 561 10.57 16.76 -27.55
CA ALA A 561 10.98 18.10 -27.96
C ALA A 561 10.32 18.58 -29.27
N GLY A 562 9.85 17.64 -30.10
CA GLY A 562 9.13 17.89 -31.35
C GLY A 562 7.61 17.74 -31.25
N ALA A 563 7.05 17.66 -30.05
CA ALA A 563 5.61 17.48 -29.85
C ALA A 563 4.80 18.64 -30.45
N SER A 564 3.76 18.31 -31.19
CA SER A 564 2.77 19.24 -31.75
C SER A 564 1.89 19.86 -30.67
N LEU A 565 1.21 20.97 -30.99
CA LEU A 565 0.26 21.63 -30.08
C LEU A 565 -0.88 20.70 -29.61
N SER A 566 -1.33 19.76 -30.46
CA SER A 566 -2.34 18.77 -30.08
C SER A 566 -1.79 17.77 -29.05
N GLU A 567 -0.59 17.24 -29.29
CA GLU A 567 0.06 16.31 -28.35
C GLU A 567 0.37 17.00 -27.00
N LEU A 568 0.69 18.29 -27.00
CA LEU A 568 0.88 19.08 -25.78
C LEU A 568 -0.41 19.31 -25.00
N GLN A 569 -1.57 19.39 -25.68
CA GLN A 569 -2.89 19.43 -25.03
C GLN A 569 -3.26 18.09 -24.41
N ASP A 570 -3.06 17.00 -25.15
CA ASP A 570 -3.26 15.64 -24.63
C ASP A 570 -2.37 15.39 -23.41
N PHE A 571 -1.10 15.83 -23.46
CA PHE A 571 -0.21 15.79 -22.32
C PHE A 571 -0.78 16.54 -21.10
N ASP A 572 -1.34 17.74 -21.26
CA ASP A 572 -1.88 18.51 -20.14
C ASP A 572 -3.08 17.80 -19.48
N ILE A 573 -3.93 17.17 -20.29
CA ILE A 573 -5.06 16.35 -19.81
C ILE A 573 -4.54 15.15 -19.01
N GLN A 574 -3.57 14.41 -19.54
CA GLN A 574 -2.99 13.25 -18.85
C GLN A 574 -2.21 13.66 -17.59
N HIS A 575 -1.52 14.79 -17.63
CA HIS A 575 -0.84 15.37 -16.47
C HIS A 575 -1.85 15.69 -15.35
N LYS A 576 -2.97 16.35 -15.67
CA LYS A 576 -4.06 16.61 -14.71
C LYS A 576 -4.65 15.32 -14.14
N LEU A 577 -4.78 14.26 -14.94
CA LEU A 577 -5.21 12.95 -14.46
C LEU A 577 -4.20 12.32 -13.49
N CYS A 578 -2.90 12.44 -13.78
CA CYS A 578 -1.84 11.98 -12.88
C CYS A 578 -1.90 12.74 -11.55
N VAL A 579 -1.99 14.09 -11.60
CA VAL A 579 -2.17 14.95 -10.43
C VAL A 579 -3.36 14.51 -9.58
N LYS A 580 -4.52 14.25 -10.21
CA LYS A 580 -5.70 13.74 -9.50
C LYS A 580 -5.42 12.41 -8.78
N LYS A 581 -4.76 11.46 -9.44
CA LYS A 581 -4.37 10.18 -8.80
C LYS A 581 -3.43 10.39 -7.61
N LEU A 582 -2.53 11.39 -7.66
CA LEU A 582 -1.68 11.75 -6.52
C LEU A 582 -2.51 12.29 -5.35
N ILE A 583 -3.49 13.13 -5.65
CA ILE A 583 -4.42 13.63 -4.63
C ILE A 583 -5.24 12.49 -4.04
N ASP A 584 -5.75 11.56 -4.85
CA ASP A 584 -6.48 10.38 -4.35
C ASP A 584 -5.60 9.50 -3.44
N LEU A 585 -4.31 9.37 -3.76
CA LEU A 585 -3.32 8.70 -2.91
C LEU A 585 -3.16 9.42 -1.56
N GLU A 586 -2.96 10.74 -1.58
CA GLU A 586 -2.80 11.55 -0.36
C GLU A 586 -4.09 11.59 0.49
N LEU A 587 -5.26 11.69 -0.14
CA LEU A 587 -6.55 11.61 0.53
C LEU A 587 -6.81 10.22 1.11
N THR A 588 -6.29 9.16 0.49
CA THR A 588 -6.38 7.80 1.06
C THR A 588 -5.63 7.68 2.37
N HIS A 589 -4.55 8.46 2.56
CA HIS A 589 -3.89 8.52 3.86
C HIS A 589 -4.79 9.06 4.99
N LEU A 590 -5.83 9.85 4.68
CA LEU A 590 -6.82 10.32 5.66
C LEU A 590 -7.80 9.22 6.14
N HIS A 591 -7.44 7.95 5.98
CA HIS A 591 -8.29 6.77 6.15
C HIS A 591 -8.99 6.63 7.52
N ALA A 592 -8.61 7.43 8.52
CA ALA A 592 -9.08 7.30 9.90
C ALA A 592 -9.13 8.63 10.66
N VAL A 593 -9.46 9.75 10.01
CA VAL A 593 -9.92 10.91 10.78
C VAL A 593 -11.19 10.48 11.48
N ASP A 594 -11.14 10.34 12.82
CA ASP A 594 -12.25 9.90 13.66
C ASP A 594 -13.56 10.51 13.19
N GLU A 595 -14.66 9.75 13.12
CA GLU A 595 -15.90 10.23 12.51
C GLU A 595 -16.44 11.49 13.21
N LYS A 596 -16.23 11.62 14.53
CA LYS A 596 -16.59 12.82 15.29
C LYS A 596 -15.66 13.98 14.97
N LEU A 597 -14.37 13.72 14.85
CA LEU A 597 -13.38 14.71 14.44
C LEU A 597 -13.64 15.21 13.01
N SER A 598 -13.95 14.30 12.08
CA SER A 598 -14.26 14.63 10.69
C SER A 598 -15.47 15.56 10.60
N LYS A 599 -16.50 15.32 11.41
CA LYS A 599 -17.67 16.19 11.47
C LYS A 599 -17.33 17.57 12.03
N ALA A 600 -16.62 17.63 13.16
CA ALA A 600 -16.20 18.90 13.76
C ALA A 600 -15.36 19.76 12.80
N LEU A 601 -14.50 19.12 11.98
CA LEU A 601 -13.71 19.80 10.96
C LEU A 601 -14.58 20.34 9.81
N ASP A 602 -15.51 19.52 9.30
CA ASP A 602 -16.45 19.95 8.26
C ASP A 602 -17.30 21.14 8.73
N ASP A 603 -17.72 21.16 10.00
CA ASP A 603 -18.49 22.26 10.61
C ASP A 603 -17.65 23.56 10.70
N ILE A 604 -16.38 23.48 11.13
CA ILE A 604 -15.48 24.65 11.21
C ILE A 604 -15.29 25.31 9.84
N PHE A 605 -15.03 24.52 8.80
CA PHE A 605 -14.85 25.06 7.45
C PHE A 605 -16.15 25.69 6.91
N ALA A 606 -17.32 25.20 7.33
CA ALA A 606 -18.62 25.75 6.93
C ALA A 606 -18.92 27.12 7.56
N GLU A 607 -18.36 27.43 8.74
CA GLU A 607 -18.59 28.68 9.48
C GLU A 607 -17.90 29.91 8.86
N LYS A 608 -17.03 29.72 7.85
CA LYS A 608 -16.32 30.79 7.11
C LYS A 608 -15.58 31.77 8.03
N TYR A 609 -14.84 31.23 9.00
CA TYR A 609 -13.92 32.02 9.82
C TYR A 609 -12.88 32.76 8.97
N ASP A 610 -12.27 33.79 9.55
CA ASP A 610 -11.05 34.36 8.99
C ASP A 610 -9.94 33.27 8.93
N GLY A 611 -9.10 33.34 7.91
CA GLY A 611 -8.18 32.25 7.54
C GLY A 611 -7.21 31.86 8.66
N GLU A 612 -6.74 32.83 9.46
CA GLU A 612 -5.86 32.57 10.61
C GLU A 612 -6.61 31.85 11.76
N LEU A 613 -7.84 32.26 12.05
CA LEU A 613 -8.66 31.66 13.11
C LEU A 613 -9.10 30.23 12.75
N GLU A 614 -9.46 30.01 11.49
CA GLU A 614 -9.79 28.68 10.96
C GLU A 614 -8.60 27.73 11.11
N GLU A 615 -7.42 28.16 10.67
CA GLU A 615 -6.20 27.36 10.75
C GLU A 615 -5.82 27.06 12.20
N MET A 616 -5.92 28.04 13.11
CA MET A 616 -5.68 27.83 14.54
C MET A 616 -6.67 26.82 15.16
N ALA A 617 -7.95 26.94 14.85
CA ALA A 617 -9.00 26.05 15.39
C ALA A 617 -8.79 24.60 14.92
N VAL A 618 -8.52 24.41 13.63
CA VAL A 618 -8.25 23.09 13.05
C VAL A 618 -6.96 22.50 13.63
N LYS A 619 -5.87 23.26 13.68
CA LYS A 619 -4.60 22.79 14.28
C LYS A 619 -4.75 22.41 15.75
N GLY A 620 -5.56 23.14 16.51
CA GLY A 620 -5.89 22.81 17.90
C GLY A 620 -6.59 21.46 18.06
N LEU A 621 -7.48 21.10 17.13
CA LEU A 621 -8.23 19.84 17.13
C LEU A 621 -7.40 18.63 16.69
N ILE A 622 -6.46 18.81 15.75
CA ILE A 622 -5.70 17.70 15.15
C ILE A 622 -4.36 17.41 15.83
N LYS A 623 -3.98 18.20 16.84
CA LYS A 623 -2.66 18.14 17.50
C LYS A 623 -2.25 16.72 17.97
N ASP A 624 -3.24 15.92 18.40
CA ASP A 624 -3.05 14.59 18.96
C ASP A 624 -3.55 13.45 18.04
N VAL A 625 -3.91 13.76 16.79
CA VAL A 625 -4.35 12.73 15.83
C VAL A 625 -3.12 11.96 15.34
N PRO A 626 -3.06 10.63 15.56
CA PRO A 626 -1.94 9.83 15.07
C PRO A 626 -1.94 9.83 13.54
N MET A 627 -0.84 10.32 12.96
CA MET A 627 -0.58 10.26 11.53
C MET A 627 0.57 9.30 11.29
N ASP A 628 0.32 8.00 11.44
CA ASP A 628 1.29 6.92 11.20
C ASP A 628 2.05 7.10 9.87
N PHE A 629 1.40 7.75 8.91
CA PHE A 629 1.87 8.01 7.56
C PHE A 629 2.50 9.40 7.32
N TYR A 630 2.67 10.31 8.30
CA TYR A 630 3.31 11.63 8.02
C TYR A 630 4.79 11.70 8.43
N THR A 631 5.73 11.77 7.47
CA THR A 631 7.19 11.81 7.70
C THR A 631 7.69 13.20 7.37
N GLY A 632 7.70 14.07 8.35
CA GLY A 632 8.26 15.39 8.21
C GLY A 632 8.62 15.96 9.57
N ASP A 633 9.05 17.21 9.55
CA ASP A 633 9.05 18.04 10.74
C ASP A 633 7.65 17.97 11.39
N PRO A 634 7.54 17.65 12.69
CA PRO A 634 6.27 17.74 13.42
C PRO A 634 5.51 19.04 13.15
N GLU A 635 6.20 20.17 12.93
CA GLU A 635 5.56 21.46 12.61
C GLU A 635 4.91 21.49 11.22
N LYS A 636 5.45 20.74 10.25
CA LYS A 636 4.90 20.64 8.89
C LYS A 636 3.78 19.60 8.77
N ARG A 637 3.67 18.69 9.76
CA ARG A 637 2.61 17.68 9.85
C ARG A 637 1.24 18.32 9.88
N ASP A 638 1.06 19.25 10.80
CA ASP A 638 -0.23 19.86 11.06
C ASP A 638 -0.65 20.77 9.90
N ALA A 639 0.31 21.43 9.24
CA ALA A 639 0.07 22.21 8.02
C ALA A 639 -0.36 21.34 6.83
N HIS A 640 0.30 20.19 6.61
CA HIS A 640 -0.09 19.24 5.55
C HIS A 640 -1.48 18.65 5.81
N LEU A 641 -1.74 18.23 7.05
CA LEU A 641 -3.03 17.67 7.45
C LEU A 641 -4.15 18.69 7.31
N TYR A 642 -3.92 19.94 7.72
CA TYR A 642 -4.85 21.04 7.49
C TYR A 642 -5.17 21.23 6.00
N ALA A 643 -4.14 21.29 5.14
CA ALA A 643 -4.34 21.44 3.69
C ALA A 643 -5.14 20.28 3.09
N LEU A 644 -4.85 19.05 3.50
CA LEU A 644 -5.58 17.85 3.08
C LEU A 644 -7.06 17.84 3.48
N LEU A 645 -7.33 18.19 4.74
CA LEU A 645 -8.69 18.28 5.27
C LEU A 645 -9.49 19.39 4.57
N LYS A 646 -8.87 20.55 4.36
CA LYS A 646 -9.48 21.67 3.65
C LYS A 646 -9.73 21.33 2.18
N LEU A 647 -8.82 20.61 1.52
CA LEU A 647 -9.03 20.10 0.16
C LEU A 647 -10.21 19.13 0.09
N ARG A 648 -10.29 18.17 1.02
CA ARG A 648 -11.42 17.23 1.11
C ARG A 648 -12.75 17.97 1.26
N TRP A 649 -12.79 19.01 2.09
CA TRP A 649 -13.97 19.85 2.25
C TRP A 649 -14.30 20.65 0.98
N ALA A 650 -13.31 21.31 0.36
CA ALA A 650 -13.49 22.08 -0.87
C ALA A 650 -14.01 21.21 -2.04
N MET A 651 -13.62 19.93 -2.10
CA MET A 651 -14.11 18.96 -3.08
C MET A 651 -15.57 18.53 -2.87
N LYS A 652 -16.15 18.72 -1.67
CA LYS A 652 -17.56 18.41 -1.36
C LYS A 652 -18.52 19.58 -1.63
N GLN A 653 -18.01 20.77 -1.92
CA GLN A 653 -18.84 21.96 -2.08
C GLN A 653 -19.70 21.92 -3.35
N GLU A 654 -20.91 22.46 -3.24
CA GLU A 654 -21.80 22.73 -4.37
C GLU A 654 -22.23 24.21 -4.35
N PRO A 655 -21.83 25.05 -5.34
CA PRO A 655 -20.92 24.75 -6.45
C PRO A 655 -19.43 24.68 -6.02
N PRO A 656 -18.57 23.96 -6.76
CA PRO A 656 -17.16 23.83 -6.42
C PRO A 656 -16.37 25.12 -6.71
N ASP A 657 -15.58 25.57 -5.74
CA ASP A 657 -14.56 26.62 -5.93
C ASP A 657 -13.29 26.02 -6.58
N VAL A 658 -13.22 26.07 -7.90
CA VAL A 658 -12.12 25.49 -8.69
C VAL A 658 -10.77 26.13 -8.36
N ALA A 659 -10.73 27.46 -8.15
CA ALA A 659 -9.49 28.18 -7.86
C ALA A 659 -8.92 27.80 -6.48
N LEU A 660 -9.82 27.65 -5.48
CA LEU A 660 -9.42 27.16 -4.16
C LEU A 660 -8.94 25.70 -4.24
N GLN A 661 -9.64 24.84 -4.99
CA GLN A 661 -9.23 23.43 -5.16
C GLN A 661 -7.86 23.32 -5.82
N GLU A 662 -7.60 24.03 -6.92
CA GLU A 662 -6.28 24.02 -7.60
C GLU A 662 -5.17 24.52 -6.68
N LYS A 663 -5.41 25.59 -5.92
CA LYS A 663 -4.46 26.11 -4.92
C LYS A 663 -4.16 25.07 -3.83
N LEU A 664 -5.20 24.43 -3.28
CA LEU A 664 -5.04 23.42 -2.23
C LEU A 664 -4.39 22.15 -2.76
N GLN A 665 -4.69 21.72 -4.00
CA GLN A 665 -4.02 20.59 -4.64
C GLN A 665 -2.53 20.88 -4.80
N ALA A 666 -2.16 22.07 -5.30
CA ALA A 666 -0.77 22.48 -5.38
C ALA A 666 -0.09 22.47 -4.01
N GLN A 667 -0.74 23.00 -2.96
CA GLN A 667 -0.21 22.99 -1.59
C GLN A 667 -0.03 21.56 -1.05
N VAL A 668 -1.01 20.68 -1.23
CA VAL A 668 -0.92 19.27 -0.80
C VAL A 668 0.22 18.58 -1.53
N ILE A 669 0.36 18.80 -2.84
CA ILE A 669 1.40 18.15 -3.65
C ILE A 669 2.78 18.69 -3.31
N ASP A 670 2.94 20.00 -3.10
CA ASP A 670 4.19 20.65 -2.70
C ASP A 670 4.60 20.34 -1.26
N ALA A 671 3.63 20.21 -0.36
CA ALA A 671 3.89 19.73 0.99
C ALA A 671 4.31 18.26 0.94
N ALA A 672 3.77 17.53 -0.02
CA ALA A 672 4.06 16.14 -0.17
C ALA A 672 5.44 15.93 -0.84
N ASN A 673 5.88 16.68 -1.86
CA ASN A 673 7.22 16.84 -2.51
C ASN A 673 8.39 15.84 -2.28
N SER A 674 8.11 14.59 -1.97
CA SER A 674 9.11 13.54 -1.80
C SER A 674 8.71 12.22 -2.50
N TYR A 675 7.68 12.23 -3.36
CA TYR A 675 7.43 11.10 -4.26
C TYR A 675 8.33 11.33 -5.46
N ASP A 676 9.13 10.33 -5.84
CA ASP A 676 10.01 10.46 -7.01
C ASP A 676 9.19 10.64 -8.30
N PHE A 677 7.99 10.07 -8.37
CA PHE A 677 7.07 10.31 -9.47
C PHE A 677 6.58 11.77 -9.55
N TRP A 678 6.55 12.55 -8.45
CA TRP A 678 6.22 13.97 -8.54
C TRP A 678 7.34 14.75 -9.20
N LYS A 679 8.60 14.45 -8.88
CA LYS A 679 9.75 15.07 -9.53
C LYS A 679 9.78 14.77 -11.02
N ASP A 680 9.52 13.51 -11.39
CA ASP A 680 9.41 13.12 -12.80
C ASP A 680 8.25 13.85 -13.49
N LEU A 681 7.08 13.88 -12.86
CA LEU A 681 5.91 14.60 -13.36
C LEU A 681 6.17 16.10 -13.53
N SER A 682 6.80 16.75 -12.54
CA SER A 682 7.21 18.17 -12.60
C SER A 682 8.26 18.42 -13.67
N ALA A 683 9.24 17.53 -13.83
CA ALA A 683 10.26 17.65 -14.87
C ALA A 683 9.63 17.54 -16.27
N LYS A 684 8.68 16.60 -16.45
CA LYS A 684 7.89 16.47 -17.68
C LYS A 684 7.03 17.70 -17.92
N LYS A 685 6.37 18.25 -16.89
CA LYS A 685 5.58 19.48 -16.98
C LYS A 685 6.44 20.68 -17.38
N LEU A 686 7.62 20.83 -16.78
CA LEU A 686 8.59 21.87 -17.15
C LEU A 686 9.02 21.73 -18.61
N LYS A 687 9.29 20.51 -19.08
CA LYS A 687 9.62 20.25 -20.49
C LYS A 687 8.48 20.66 -21.42
N GLN A 688 7.23 20.36 -21.06
CA GLN A 688 6.05 20.82 -21.80
C GLN A 688 6.00 22.36 -21.83
N GLU A 689 6.16 23.03 -20.69
CA GLU A 689 6.13 24.50 -20.60
C GLU A 689 7.20 25.15 -21.49
N ILE A 690 8.41 24.59 -21.55
CA ILE A 690 9.48 25.08 -22.45
C ILE A 690 9.04 24.97 -23.92
N ILE A 691 8.44 23.84 -24.33
CA ILE A 691 7.98 23.64 -25.72
C ILE A 691 6.82 24.58 -26.03
N VAL A 692 5.85 24.73 -25.12
CA VAL A 692 4.71 25.65 -25.29
C VAL A 692 5.19 27.10 -25.41
N ASN A 693 6.18 27.52 -24.61
CA ASN A 693 6.80 28.84 -24.73
C ASN A 693 7.48 29.04 -26.09
N LYS A 694 8.09 28.01 -26.67
CA LYS A 694 8.65 28.07 -28.03
C LYS A 694 7.55 28.28 -29.08
N TYR A 695 6.41 27.59 -28.97
CA TYR A 695 5.26 27.82 -29.84
C TYR A 695 4.63 29.20 -29.66
N ALA A 696 4.57 29.71 -28.42
CA ALA A 696 4.09 31.04 -28.13
C ALA A 696 4.97 32.11 -28.81
N ARG A 697 6.29 31.99 -28.70
CA ARG A 697 7.23 32.87 -29.42
C ARG A 697 7.09 32.76 -30.93
N HIS A 698 7.01 31.54 -31.48
CA HIS A 698 6.79 31.37 -32.91
C HIS A 698 5.48 32.03 -33.38
N CYS A 699 4.43 32.00 -32.56
CA CYS A 699 3.17 32.68 -32.87
C CYS A 699 3.33 34.21 -32.92
N VAL A 700 4.16 34.78 -32.04
CA VAL A 700 4.49 36.22 -32.05
C VAL A 700 5.35 36.56 -33.28
N ASP A 701 6.34 35.72 -33.61
CA ASP A 701 7.18 35.91 -34.80
C ASP A 701 6.33 35.90 -36.09
N GLU A 702 5.33 35.01 -36.17
CA GLU A 702 4.38 34.98 -37.30
C GLU A 702 3.48 36.23 -37.34
N LEU A 703 3.09 36.77 -36.19
CA LEU A 703 2.34 38.04 -36.10
C LEU A 703 3.19 39.22 -36.58
N ASP A 704 4.46 39.27 -36.20
CA ASP A 704 5.42 40.28 -36.67
C ASP A 704 5.66 40.16 -38.18
N ALA A 705 5.80 38.93 -38.69
CA ALA A 705 5.90 38.66 -40.12
C ALA A 705 4.64 39.09 -40.88
N PHE A 706 3.45 38.84 -40.33
CA PHE A 706 2.18 39.34 -40.89
C PHE A 706 2.18 40.87 -40.96
N ASN A 707 2.58 41.55 -39.88
CA ASN A 707 2.63 43.01 -39.84
C ASN A 707 3.62 43.57 -40.88
N ALA A 708 4.81 42.98 -40.99
CA ALA A 708 5.81 43.39 -41.98
C ALA A 708 5.35 43.14 -43.43
N LEU A 709 4.68 42.00 -43.68
CA LEU A 709 4.09 41.68 -44.97
C LEU A 709 2.95 42.64 -45.32
N TYR A 710 2.10 42.95 -44.35
CA TYR A 710 1.03 43.94 -44.50
C TYR A 710 1.60 45.32 -44.80
N GLU A 711 2.64 45.76 -44.08
CA GLU A 711 3.31 47.04 -44.30
C GLU A 711 3.93 47.11 -45.69
N ARG A 712 4.60 46.04 -46.14
CA ARG A 712 5.15 45.95 -47.50
C ARG A 712 4.05 46.14 -48.56
N VAL A 713 2.91 45.49 -48.36
CA VAL A 713 1.76 45.65 -49.27
C VAL A 713 1.24 47.09 -49.20
N ASP A 714 1.09 47.67 -48.01
CA ASP A 714 0.61 49.05 -47.82
C ASP A 714 1.54 50.09 -48.46
N VAL A 715 2.85 49.95 -48.32
CA VAL A 715 3.85 50.81 -48.98
C VAL A 715 3.74 50.68 -50.51
N LYS A 716 3.71 49.44 -51.02
CA LYS A 716 3.58 49.22 -52.47
C LYS A 716 2.27 49.84 -53.02
N LEU A 717 1.20 49.81 -52.24
CA LEU A 717 -0.06 50.46 -52.60
C LEU A 717 0.05 51.98 -52.69
N LYS A 718 0.80 52.61 -51.79
CA LYS A 718 1.03 54.06 -51.77
C LYS A 718 1.91 54.53 -52.94
N GLU A 719 2.80 53.68 -53.44
CA GLU A 719 3.72 54.00 -54.54
C GLU A 719 3.11 53.83 -55.94
N ILE A 720 1.97 53.17 -56.08
CA ILE A 720 1.39 52.89 -57.40
C ILE A 720 0.78 54.15 -58.01
N THR A 721 1.43 54.63 -59.07
CA THR A 721 0.89 55.67 -59.94
C THR A 721 0.01 55.07 -61.03
N ASP A 722 0.38 53.92 -61.62
CA ASP A 722 -0.38 53.18 -62.64
C ASP A 722 -0.26 51.67 -62.42
N PHE A 723 -1.38 50.95 -62.50
CA PHE A 723 -1.44 49.51 -62.20
C PHE A 723 -0.91 48.68 -63.37
N LYS A 724 0.08 47.81 -63.14
CA LYS A 724 0.64 46.90 -64.15
C LYS A 724 0.38 45.44 -63.80
N GLN A 725 0.55 44.55 -64.78
CA GLN A 725 0.46 43.11 -64.59
C GLN A 725 1.43 42.59 -63.52
N SER A 726 2.65 43.15 -63.42
CA SER A 726 3.60 42.80 -62.36
C SER A 726 3.10 43.14 -60.96
N ASP A 727 2.32 44.22 -60.81
CA ASP A 727 1.74 44.62 -59.53
C ASP A 727 0.59 43.68 -59.14
N LEU A 728 -0.19 43.20 -60.12
CA LEU A 728 -1.23 42.20 -59.91
C LEU A 728 -0.65 40.89 -59.32
N VAL A 729 0.42 40.39 -59.92
CA VAL A 729 1.13 39.20 -59.42
C VAL A 729 1.65 39.43 -58.00
N PHE A 730 2.25 40.59 -57.75
CA PHE A 730 2.71 40.97 -56.41
C PHE A 730 1.59 40.94 -55.37
N PHE A 731 0.47 41.61 -55.61
CA PHE A 731 -0.62 41.69 -54.61
C PHE A 731 -1.29 40.35 -54.38
N THR A 732 -1.61 39.60 -55.45
CA THR A 732 -2.24 38.28 -55.30
C THR A 732 -1.36 37.35 -54.46
N SER A 733 -0.06 37.27 -54.74
CA SER A 733 0.85 36.41 -53.95
C SER A 733 0.98 36.84 -52.49
N ASN A 734 1.13 38.14 -52.20
CA ASN A 734 1.30 38.61 -50.82
C ASN A 734 -0.03 38.56 -50.01
N PHE A 735 -1.18 38.77 -50.64
CA PHE A 735 -2.48 38.64 -49.98
C PHE A 735 -2.82 37.18 -49.61
N VAL A 736 -2.50 36.22 -50.48
CA VAL A 736 -2.63 34.79 -50.16
C VAL A 736 -1.75 34.42 -48.97
N LEU A 737 -0.49 34.89 -48.95
CA LEU A 737 0.41 34.69 -47.81
C LEU A 737 -0.15 35.30 -46.51
N LEU A 738 -0.74 36.49 -46.56
CA LEU A 738 -1.39 37.10 -45.39
C LEU A 738 -2.57 36.26 -44.88
N GLN A 739 -3.42 35.72 -45.77
CA GLN A 739 -4.53 34.83 -45.39
C GLN A 739 -4.03 33.55 -44.73
N GLU A 740 -2.99 32.92 -45.32
CA GLU A 740 -2.37 31.72 -44.75
C GLU A 740 -1.80 31.98 -43.36
N GLN A 741 -1.11 33.11 -43.15
CA GLN A 741 -0.58 33.50 -41.84
C GLN A 741 -1.67 33.72 -40.81
N VAL A 742 -2.77 34.42 -41.15
CA VAL A 742 -3.91 34.59 -40.23
C VAL A 742 -4.48 33.23 -39.80
N LEU A 743 -4.64 32.29 -40.73
CA LEU A 743 -5.17 30.97 -40.40
C LEU A 743 -4.23 30.22 -39.43
N ARG A 744 -2.91 30.27 -39.68
CA ARG A 744 -1.90 29.66 -38.81
C ARG A 744 -1.88 30.28 -37.42
N ILE A 745 -1.79 31.61 -37.33
CA ILE A 745 -1.76 32.36 -36.06
C ILE A 745 -3.05 32.10 -35.26
N THR A 746 -4.21 32.13 -35.90
CA THR A 746 -5.51 31.89 -35.24
C THR A 746 -5.59 30.47 -34.67
N SER A 747 -5.13 29.48 -35.45
CA SER A 747 -5.09 28.07 -35.02
C SER A 747 -4.11 27.87 -33.86
N MET A 748 -2.92 28.47 -33.94
CA MET A 748 -1.90 28.41 -32.88
C MET A 748 -2.39 29.08 -31.60
N LYS A 749 -2.99 30.27 -31.67
CA LYS A 749 -3.56 30.92 -30.48
C LYS A 749 -4.64 30.07 -29.82
N ALA A 750 -5.59 29.56 -30.59
CA ALA A 750 -6.68 28.76 -30.02
C ALA A 750 -6.09 27.59 -29.22
N ALA A 751 -5.05 26.95 -29.75
CA ALA A 751 -4.36 25.88 -29.07
C ALA A 751 -3.56 26.34 -27.83
N LEU A 752 -2.84 27.47 -27.93
CA LEU A 752 -2.06 28.05 -26.83
C LEU A 752 -2.94 28.56 -25.69
N LYS A 753 -4.11 29.11 -25.99
CA LYS A 753 -5.11 29.54 -25.00
C LYS A 753 -5.58 28.39 -24.15
N ASN A 754 -5.83 27.22 -24.76
CA ASN A 754 -6.20 26.00 -24.02
C ASN A 754 -5.06 25.50 -23.12
N LEU A 755 -3.80 25.85 -23.42
CA LEU A 755 -2.62 25.54 -22.63
C LEU A 755 -2.28 26.62 -21.59
N GLY A 756 -3.15 27.63 -21.41
CA GLY A 756 -2.97 28.69 -20.42
C GLY A 756 -2.07 29.86 -20.88
N TYR A 757 -1.67 29.89 -22.15
CA TYR A 757 -0.88 30.97 -22.72
C TYR A 757 -1.77 31.90 -23.54
N ALA A 758 -2.01 33.10 -23.01
CA ALA A 758 -2.84 34.10 -23.66
C ALA A 758 -2.00 35.02 -24.54
N ILE A 759 -2.28 35.02 -25.85
CA ILE A 759 -1.86 36.06 -26.78
C ILE A 759 -2.95 37.13 -26.81
N SER A 760 -2.55 38.40 -26.85
CA SER A 760 -3.44 39.57 -26.82
C SER A 760 -4.66 39.41 -27.74
N ASP A 761 -5.86 39.61 -27.19
CA ASP A 761 -7.10 39.64 -27.98
C ASP A 761 -7.17 40.89 -28.87
N GLU A 762 -6.49 41.97 -28.49
CA GLU A 762 -6.46 43.24 -29.21
C GLU A 762 -5.67 43.14 -30.52
N GLU A 763 -4.47 42.58 -30.47
CA GLU A 763 -3.61 42.38 -31.67
C GLU A 763 -4.28 41.50 -32.71
N LEU A 764 -5.05 40.51 -32.27
CA LEU A 764 -5.74 39.63 -33.18
C LEU A 764 -7.02 40.23 -33.72
N SER A 765 -7.73 41.02 -32.92
CA SER A 765 -8.80 41.85 -33.46
C SER A 765 -8.27 42.77 -34.56
N ASP A 766 -7.13 43.42 -34.33
CA ASP A 766 -6.47 44.27 -35.32
C ASP A 766 -6.02 43.50 -36.56
N MET A 767 -5.36 42.34 -36.41
CA MET A 767 -4.98 41.46 -37.51
C MET A 767 -6.19 41.05 -38.36
N HIS A 768 -7.31 40.64 -37.73
CA HIS A 768 -8.55 40.30 -38.44
C HIS A 768 -9.15 41.52 -39.16
N ASN A 769 -9.12 42.70 -38.53
CA ASN A 769 -9.59 43.95 -39.15
C ASN A 769 -8.73 44.34 -40.36
N LYS A 770 -7.40 44.20 -40.26
CA LYS A 770 -6.44 44.40 -41.36
C LYS A 770 -6.68 43.41 -42.50
N LEU A 771 -6.89 42.13 -42.19
CA LEU A 771 -7.17 41.11 -43.21
C LEU A 771 -8.50 41.36 -43.92
N LYS A 772 -9.55 41.75 -43.18
CA LYS A 772 -10.85 42.09 -43.75
C LYS A 772 -10.72 43.20 -44.80
N LYS A 773 -9.92 44.23 -44.52
CA LYS A 773 -9.63 45.32 -45.48
C LYS A 773 -8.91 44.83 -46.74
N ILE A 774 -8.19 43.71 -46.67
CA ILE A 774 -7.44 43.10 -47.77
C ILE A 774 -8.28 42.11 -48.59
N THR A 775 -9.22 41.41 -47.95
CA THR A 775 -9.99 40.35 -48.60
C THR A 775 -10.80 40.88 -49.79
N ASP A 776 -11.43 42.05 -49.65
CA ASP A 776 -12.16 42.70 -50.74
C ASP A 776 -11.24 43.09 -51.92
N LYS A 777 -9.95 43.36 -51.64
CA LYS A 777 -8.94 43.74 -52.64
C LYS A 777 -8.45 42.54 -53.43
N LEU A 778 -8.32 41.39 -52.78
CA LEU A 778 -7.92 40.15 -53.43
C LEU A 778 -8.95 39.72 -54.48
N ILE A 779 -10.25 39.78 -54.15
CA ILE A 779 -11.35 39.47 -55.07
C ILE A 779 -11.28 40.36 -56.32
N ALA A 780 -11.00 41.65 -56.15
CA ALA A 780 -10.85 42.57 -57.27
C ALA A 780 -9.62 42.26 -58.14
N CYS A 781 -8.49 41.86 -57.54
CA CYS A 781 -7.30 41.41 -58.28
C CYS A 781 -7.58 40.12 -59.07
N GLU A 782 -8.31 39.16 -58.50
CA GLU A 782 -8.71 37.93 -59.19
C GLU A 782 -9.58 38.23 -60.42
N ALA A 783 -10.59 39.10 -60.28
CA ALA A 783 -11.44 39.51 -61.41
C ALA A 783 -10.65 40.20 -62.55
N ILE A 784 -9.61 40.96 -62.22
CA ILE A 784 -8.70 41.57 -63.20
C ILE A 784 -7.87 40.50 -63.91
N LYS A 785 -7.36 39.53 -63.15
CA LYS A 785 -6.58 38.42 -63.70
C LYS A 785 -7.42 37.61 -64.69
N GLU A 786 -8.66 37.27 -64.32
CA GLU A 786 -9.59 36.54 -65.19
C GLU A 786 -9.82 37.27 -66.52
N VAL A 787 -10.12 38.58 -66.47
CA VAL A 787 -10.35 39.38 -67.68
C VAL A 787 -9.09 39.51 -68.53
N MET A 788 -7.91 39.58 -67.90
CA MET A 788 -6.63 39.62 -68.59
C MET A 788 -6.28 38.30 -69.28
N ASP A 789 -6.54 37.17 -68.62
CA ASP A 789 -6.35 35.82 -69.19
C ASP A 789 -7.33 35.61 -70.38
N GLU A 790 -8.58 36.08 -70.25
CA GLU A 790 -9.59 36.08 -71.32
C GLU A 790 -9.18 36.97 -72.52
N LEU A 791 -8.61 38.16 -72.25
CA LEU A 791 -8.07 39.07 -73.26
C LEU A 791 -6.89 38.42 -74.01
N GLN A 792 -5.97 37.79 -73.29
CA GLN A 792 -4.83 37.07 -73.88
C GLN A 792 -5.29 35.91 -74.75
N GLY A 793 -6.23 35.10 -74.26
CA GLY A 793 -6.82 34.00 -75.03
C GLY A 793 -7.51 34.49 -76.31
N SER A 794 -8.25 35.60 -76.22
CA SER A 794 -8.93 36.22 -77.37
C SER A 794 -7.93 36.78 -78.40
N ILE A 795 -6.84 37.39 -77.95
CA ILE A 795 -5.76 37.89 -78.83
C ILE A 795 -5.09 36.73 -79.59
N GLU A 796 -4.79 35.63 -78.90
CA GLU A 796 -4.17 34.46 -79.51
C GLU A 796 -5.12 33.82 -80.54
N ALA A 797 -6.41 33.70 -80.21
CA ALA A 797 -7.43 33.20 -81.13
C ALA A 797 -7.52 34.05 -82.42
N VAL A 798 -7.56 35.38 -82.30
CA VAL A 798 -7.59 36.31 -83.45
C VAL A 798 -6.35 36.16 -84.31
N ARG A 799 -5.17 36.04 -83.70
CA ARG A 799 -3.89 35.89 -84.43
C ARG A 799 -3.86 34.58 -85.22
N GLN A 800 -4.32 33.49 -84.62
CA GLN A 800 -4.41 32.20 -85.30
C GLN A 800 -5.42 32.23 -86.46
N LYS A 801 -6.58 32.86 -86.25
CA LYS A 801 -7.58 33.05 -87.32
C LYS A 801 -7.07 33.95 -88.45
N ALA A 802 -6.36 35.02 -88.14
CA ALA A 802 -5.73 35.90 -89.12
C ALA A 802 -4.67 35.17 -89.95
N ALA A 803 -3.80 34.39 -89.30
CA ALA A 803 -2.80 33.55 -89.97
C ALA A 803 -3.46 32.52 -90.92
N PHE A 804 -4.49 31.83 -90.45
CA PHE A 804 -5.24 30.86 -91.28
C PHE A 804 -5.96 31.51 -92.47
N ALA A 805 -6.54 32.70 -92.28
CA ALA A 805 -7.19 33.46 -93.34
C ALA A 805 -6.17 34.01 -94.36
N HIS A 806 -4.94 34.34 -93.94
CA HIS A 806 -3.84 34.72 -94.81
C HIS A 806 -3.37 33.57 -95.71
N GLU A 807 -3.16 32.38 -95.14
CA GLU A 807 -2.76 31.16 -95.90
C GLU A 807 -3.76 30.81 -97.01
N ARG A 808 -5.03 31.21 -96.86
CA ARG A 808 -6.11 30.99 -97.84
C ARG A 808 -6.32 32.17 -98.79
N GLY A 809 -5.46 33.19 -98.75
CA GLY A 809 -5.53 34.39 -99.60
C GLY A 809 -6.68 35.34 -99.27
N MET A 810 -7.26 35.23 -98.07
CA MET A 810 -8.43 36.02 -97.63
C MET A 810 -8.04 37.28 -96.85
N LEU A 811 -6.83 37.32 -96.29
CA LEU A 811 -6.19 38.53 -95.73
C LEU A 811 -4.85 38.81 -96.44
N THR A 812 -4.54 40.09 -96.63
CA THR A 812 -3.20 40.50 -97.11
C THR A 812 -2.17 40.40 -95.99
N GLU A 813 -0.89 40.37 -96.37
CA GLU A 813 0.23 40.39 -95.41
C GLU A 813 0.22 41.68 -94.58
N GLU A 814 -0.12 42.83 -95.18
CA GLU A 814 -0.27 44.11 -94.49
C GLU A 814 -1.41 44.10 -93.46
N GLU A 815 -2.54 43.45 -93.77
CA GLU A 815 -3.66 43.30 -92.84
C GLU A 815 -3.28 42.42 -91.63
N CYS A 816 -2.53 41.34 -91.85
CA CYS A 816 -2.05 40.47 -90.76
C CYS A 816 -1.03 41.18 -89.86
N GLN A 817 -0.06 41.88 -90.45
CA GLN A 817 0.90 42.69 -89.69
C GLN A 817 0.19 43.79 -88.89
N SER A 818 -0.89 44.37 -89.43
CA SER A 818 -1.70 45.37 -88.73
C SER A 818 -2.45 44.78 -87.54
N ILE A 819 -3.05 43.59 -87.69
CA ILE A 819 -3.70 42.85 -86.59
C ILE A 819 -2.69 42.48 -85.51
N GLU A 820 -1.52 41.97 -85.90
CA GLU A 820 -0.47 41.55 -84.97
C GLU A 820 0.08 42.74 -84.18
N LYS A 821 0.32 43.87 -84.85
CA LYS A 821 0.75 45.13 -84.23
C LYS A 821 -0.32 45.70 -83.30
N ALA A 822 -1.59 45.73 -83.73
CA ALA A 822 -2.67 46.29 -82.92
C ALA A 822 -2.97 45.44 -81.67
N THR A 823 -2.99 44.10 -81.82
CA THR A 823 -3.11 43.16 -80.69
C THR A 823 -1.92 43.24 -79.74
N ALA A 824 -0.69 43.42 -80.25
CA ALA A 824 0.48 43.63 -79.40
C ALA A 824 0.41 44.95 -78.61
N LEU A 825 -0.11 46.02 -79.22
CA LEU A 825 -0.27 47.32 -78.56
C LEU A 825 -1.30 47.28 -77.42
N VAL A 826 -2.43 46.59 -77.62
CA VAL A 826 -3.46 46.41 -76.58
C VAL A 826 -3.00 45.47 -75.49
N LEU A 827 -2.24 44.41 -75.83
CA LEU A 827 -1.65 43.54 -74.82
C LEU A 827 -0.61 44.28 -73.95
N ALA A 828 0.20 45.16 -74.55
CA ALA A 828 1.20 45.96 -73.85
C ALA A 828 0.58 47.08 -72.99
N ASN A 829 -0.51 47.69 -73.48
CA ASN A 829 -1.31 48.64 -72.72
C ASN A 829 -2.76 48.60 -73.21
N PRO A 830 -3.70 48.05 -72.41
CA PRO A 830 -5.13 47.98 -72.71
C PRO A 830 -5.80 49.33 -73.04
N GLN A 831 -5.17 50.46 -72.74
CA GLN A 831 -5.66 51.78 -73.17
C GLN A 831 -5.47 52.05 -74.67
N ASN A 832 -4.63 51.28 -75.36
CA ASN A 832 -4.32 51.44 -76.79
C ASN A 832 -5.35 50.78 -77.71
N THR A 833 -6.64 50.88 -77.41
CA THR A 833 -7.72 50.23 -78.17
C THR A 833 -7.98 50.86 -79.54
N GLN A 834 -7.49 52.09 -79.78
CA GLN A 834 -7.76 52.84 -81.01
C GLN A 834 -7.41 52.06 -82.29
N ALA A 835 -6.24 51.41 -82.32
CA ALA A 835 -5.79 50.65 -83.48
C ALA A 835 -6.64 49.38 -83.70
N ILE A 836 -7.03 48.68 -82.63
CA ILE A 836 -7.91 47.52 -82.71
C ILE A 836 -9.32 47.91 -83.15
N ASN A 837 -9.87 48.98 -82.59
CA ASN A 837 -11.22 49.44 -82.90
C ASN A 837 -11.35 49.90 -84.36
N GLN A 838 -10.32 50.55 -84.92
CA GLN A 838 -10.27 50.94 -86.34
C GLN A 838 -10.14 49.74 -87.28
N LEU A 839 -9.33 48.74 -86.91
CA LEU A 839 -9.21 47.50 -87.68
C LEU A 839 -10.51 46.68 -87.63
N ALA A 840 -11.14 46.59 -86.46
CA ALA A 840 -12.43 45.94 -86.28
C ALA A 840 -13.51 46.56 -87.17
N SER A 841 -13.66 47.88 -87.15
CA SER A 841 -14.66 48.57 -88.00
C SER A 841 -14.43 48.33 -89.49
N THR A 842 -13.15 48.32 -89.92
CA THR A 842 -12.79 48.10 -91.32
C THR A 842 -13.07 46.65 -91.77
N LEU A 843 -12.78 45.67 -90.93
CA LEU A 843 -12.97 44.25 -91.23
C LEU A 843 -14.44 43.80 -91.12
N LEU A 844 -15.25 44.47 -90.29
CA LEU A 844 -16.69 44.25 -90.17
C LEU A 844 -17.47 44.70 -91.42
N GLU A 845 -16.99 45.71 -92.15
CA GLU A 845 -17.60 46.21 -93.39
C GLU A 845 -17.38 45.30 -94.61
N SER A 846 -16.52 44.28 -94.49
CA SER A 846 -16.20 43.34 -95.58
C SER A 846 -17.32 42.31 -95.82
N GLU A 847 -17.61 41.96 -97.08
CA GLU A 847 -18.55 40.88 -97.41
C GLU A 847 -18.00 39.46 -97.18
N GLN A 848 -16.68 39.31 -97.01
CA GLN A 848 -16.05 38.02 -96.71
C GLN A 848 -16.27 37.60 -95.25
N GLN A 849 -16.91 36.46 -95.05
CA GLN A 849 -17.23 35.91 -93.73
C GLN A 849 -16.03 35.82 -92.76
N PRO A 850 -14.82 35.37 -93.17
CA PRO A 850 -13.66 35.31 -92.28
C PRO A 850 -13.17 36.68 -91.81
N ARG A 851 -13.33 37.73 -92.63
CA ARG A 851 -12.98 39.11 -92.24
C ARG A 851 -13.96 39.64 -91.20
N LYS A 852 -15.26 39.35 -91.35
CA LYS A 852 -16.28 39.70 -90.34
C LYS A 852 -16.01 39.02 -89.00
N GLU A 853 -15.71 37.71 -89.01
CA GLU A 853 -15.41 36.95 -87.79
C GLU A 853 -14.17 37.49 -87.06
N ILE A 854 -13.11 37.87 -87.80
CA ILE A 854 -11.93 38.53 -87.22
C ILE A 854 -12.30 39.91 -86.67
N GLY A 855 -13.16 40.67 -87.35
CA GLY A 855 -13.67 41.96 -86.88
C GLY A 855 -14.52 41.88 -85.60
N GLU A 856 -15.34 40.84 -85.46
CA GLU A 856 -16.13 40.55 -84.25
C GLU A 856 -15.23 40.20 -83.05
N GLU A 857 -14.20 39.39 -83.27
CA GLU A 857 -13.24 39.06 -82.22
C GLU A 857 -12.34 40.25 -81.84
N LEU A 858 -11.91 41.07 -82.80
CA LEU A 858 -11.21 42.33 -82.51
C LEU A 858 -12.09 43.30 -81.71
N THR A 859 -13.41 43.33 -81.98
CA THR A 859 -14.38 44.09 -81.15
C THR A 859 -14.44 43.54 -79.73
N THR A 860 -14.43 42.21 -79.58
CA THR A 860 -14.40 41.54 -78.27
C THR A 860 -13.11 41.86 -77.50
N ILE A 861 -11.96 41.86 -78.17
CA ILE A 861 -10.67 42.30 -77.58
C ILE A 861 -10.75 43.77 -77.13
N GLY A 862 -11.34 44.65 -77.94
CA GLY A 862 -11.58 46.05 -77.57
C GLY A 862 -12.44 46.20 -76.31
N MET A 863 -13.55 45.45 -76.22
CA MET A 863 -14.43 45.44 -75.04
C MET A 863 -13.75 44.88 -73.79
N LEU A 864 -12.99 43.78 -73.92
CA LEU A 864 -12.23 43.19 -72.81
C LEU A 864 -11.14 44.14 -72.32
N ALA A 865 -10.44 44.83 -73.23
CA ALA A 865 -9.46 45.84 -72.88
C ALA A 865 -10.09 47.04 -72.15
N GLU A 866 -11.25 47.54 -72.60
CA GLU A 866 -12.00 48.59 -71.88
C GLU A 866 -12.47 48.14 -70.50
N LYS A 867 -12.97 46.89 -70.38
CA LYS A 867 -13.35 46.28 -69.11
C LYS A 867 -12.16 46.20 -68.17
N LEU A 868 -10.99 45.81 -68.68
CA LEU A 868 -9.74 45.73 -67.91
C LEU A 868 -9.27 47.12 -67.45
N VAL A 869 -9.31 48.14 -68.32
CA VAL A 869 -8.99 49.54 -67.97
C VAL A 869 -9.94 50.06 -66.89
N ASN A 870 -11.23 49.76 -66.98
CA ASN A 870 -12.22 50.16 -65.98
C ASN A 870 -11.95 49.47 -64.63
N LEU A 871 -11.66 48.16 -64.65
CA LEU A 871 -11.30 47.42 -63.43
C LEU A 871 -10.01 47.94 -62.81
N TRP A 872 -8.96 48.22 -63.60
CA TRP A 872 -7.74 48.86 -63.11
C TRP A 872 -7.99 50.27 -62.55
N SER A 873 -8.85 51.06 -63.17
CA SER A 873 -9.24 52.39 -62.68
C SER A 873 -9.99 52.32 -61.35
N LYS A 874 -10.94 51.38 -61.23
CA LYS A 874 -11.64 51.09 -59.98
C LYS A 874 -10.67 50.64 -58.90
N LEU A 875 -9.75 49.73 -59.22
CA LEU A 875 -8.74 49.24 -58.30
C LEU A 875 -7.79 50.37 -57.85
N LYS A 876 -7.33 51.20 -58.79
CA LYS A 876 -6.51 52.41 -58.53
C LYS A 876 -7.23 53.37 -57.58
N THR A 877 -8.50 53.68 -57.86
CA THR A 877 -9.32 54.58 -57.02
C THR A 877 -9.52 53.99 -55.62
N PHE A 878 -9.82 52.69 -55.54
CA PHE A 878 -10.02 51.97 -54.30
C PHE A 878 -8.78 51.98 -53.40
N PHE A 879 -7.59 51.83 -53.99
CA PHE A 879 -6.34 51.88 -53.25
C PHE A 879 -5.90 53.29 -52.86
N GLN A 880 -6.15 54.30 -53.69
CA GLN A 880 -5.89 55.70 -53.35
C GLN A 880 -6.73 56.19 -52.17
N GLN A 881 -7.97 55.72 -52.03
CA GLN A 881 -8.83 56.04 -50.89
C GLN A 881 -8.38 55.38 -49.58
N ALA A 882 -7.63 54.28 -49.64
CA ALA A 882 -7.17 53.54 -48.46
C ALA A 882 -5.90 54.10 -47.81
N ALA A 883 -5.19 55.03 -48.43
CA ALA A 883 -3.89 55.54 -47.97
C ALA A 883 -3.92 56.42 -46.69
N THR A 884 -5.09 56.64 -46.09
CA THR A 884 -5.30 57.59 -44.98
C THR A 884 -5.33 56.98 -43.57
N PHE A 885 -4.98 55.71 -43.38
CA PHE A 885 -4.99 55.08 -42.04
C PHE A 885 -3.64 55.22 -41.32
N LEU A 886 -3.66 55.88 -40.15
CA LEU A 886 -2.54 56.07 -39.22
C LEU A 886 -2.23 54.81 -38.39
N PHE A 887 -0.96 54.60 -38.06
CA PHE A 887 -0.44 53.50 -37.22
C PHE A 887 0.33 54.04 -36.00
N PHE A 888 0.32 53.30 -34.89
CA PHE A 888 1.13 53.58 -33.69
C PHE A 888 2.12 52.46 -33.34
N ASN A 889 3.29 52.93 -32.89
CA ASN A 889 4.34 52.43 -31.98
C ASN A 889 4.60 50.94 -31.74
N ASN A 890 5.85 50.58 -32.06
CA ASN A 890 6.67 49.53 -31.44
C ASN A 890 6.56 49.56 -29.90
N GLN A 891 5.91 48.56 -29.31
CA GLN A 891 6.29 48.09 -27.98
C GLN A 891 7.22 46.89 -28.15
N GLN A 892 8.39 46.96 -27.51
CA GLN A 892 9.23 45.78 -27.33
C GLN A 892 8.50 44.84 -26.39
N TYR A 893 8.21 43.63 -26.86
CA TYR A 893 7.69 42.56 -26.01
C TYR A 893 8.80 42.12 -25.06
N GLU A 894 8.59 42.27 -23.75
CA GLU A 894 9.36 41.52 -22.75
C GLU A 894 8.99 40.05 -22.89
N THR A 895 9.74 39.35 -23.74
CA THR A 895 9.80 37.90 -23.66
C THR A 895 10.47 37.54 -22.34
N GLY A 896 9.80 36.71 -21.54
CA GLY A 896 10.44 36.03 -20.41
C GLY A 896 11.75 35.36 -20.84
N PRO A 897 12.61 34.99 -19.88
CA PRO A 897 14.04 34.74 -20.10
C PRO A 897 14.34 33.89 -21.34
N ARG A 898 15.32 34.33 -22.13
CA ARG A 898 15.89 33.54 -23.23
C ARG A 898 16.45 32.23 -22.65
N PRO A 899 15.95 31.04 -23.04
CA PRO A 899 16.63 29.79 -22.76
C PRO A 899 17.92 29.80 -23.57
N SER A 900 19.03 29.38 -22.96
CA SER A 900 20.26 29.13 -23.70
C SER A 900 20.02 27.96 -24.66
N ASP A 901 20.48 28.09 -25.90
CA ASP A 901 20.41 27.06 -26.94
C ASP A 901 21.35 25.86 -26.69
N SER A 902 21.90 25.73 -25.48
CA SER A 902 22.82 24.65 -25.12
C SER A 902 22.05 23.42 -24.62
N LEU A 903 21.58 22.60 -25.55
CA LEU A 903 21.35 21.16 -25.34
C LEU A 903 22.69 20.42 -25.51
N GLU A 904 23.70 20.75 -24.73
CA GLU A 904 24.90 19.92 -24.56
C GLU A 904 25.34 20.03 -23.10
N GLU A 905 25.50 18.87 -22.46
CA GLU A 905 26.06 18.73 -21.13
C GLU A 905 27.48 19.29 -21.12
N ASP A 906 27.73 20.37 -20.39
CA ASP A 906 29.05 20.65 -19.85
C ASP A 906 28.94 20.80 -18.32
N PRO A 907 29.79 20.10 -17.54
CA PRO A 907 29.79 20.22 -16.09
C PRO A 907 30.24 21.62 -15.67
N PRO A 908 29.73 22.17 -14.54
CA PRO A 908 30.13 23.49 -14.09
C PRO A 908 31.63 23.50 -13.75
N GLU A 909 32.37 24.36 -14.44
CA GLU A 909 33.74 24.70 -14.10
C GLU A 909 33.81 25.15 -12.63
N ILE A 910 34.72 24.52 -11.89
CA ILE A 910 35.13 24.93 -10.56
C ILE A 910 35.81 26.28 -10.72
N GLY A 911 35.10 27.35 -10.35
CA GLY A 911 35.67 28.68 -10.21
C GLY A 911 36.76 28.67 -9.15
N SER A 912 38.01 28.62 -9.61
CA SER A 912 39.18 29.07 -8.88
C SER A 912 39.12 30.61 -8.76
N GLY A 913 38.68 31.08 -7.60
CA GLY A 913 38.82 32.47 -7.17
C GLY A 913 39.87 32.58 -6.07
N PRO A 914 40.80 33.55 -6.13
CA PRO A 914 41.90 33.68 -5.17
C PRO A 914 41.48 34.48 -3.92
N ASN A 915 42.14 34.15 -2.81
CA ASN A 915 42.04 34.65 -1.42
C ASN A 915 40.98 33.98 -0.52
#